data_AF-A0A521LYX9-F1
#
_entry.id   AF-A0A521LYX9-F1
#
_cell.length_a   1.000
_cell.length_b   1.000
_cell.length_c   1.000
_cell.angle_alpha   90.00
_cell.angle_beta   90.00
_cell.angle_gamma   90.00
#
_symmetry.space_group_name_H-M   'P 1'
#
loop_
_entity.id
_entity.type
_entity.pdbx_description
1 polymer ?
#
loop_
_entity_poly.entity_id
_entity_poly.type
_entity_poly.pdbx_seq_one_letter_code
_entity_poly.pdbx_strand_id
1 'polypeptide(L)'
;MRVLITRPEREATALATALIERGHVPVIAPLFRLEILRPPPDFADALAACQTVLLTSANGARALAEASEQRGKPILAVGDTTASTAEGLGFAAVVSAAGDGTALAALVRRGLDPKKGSLVHVSGVDVALDLAETLAPDGFEVHRFALYDAREESVLPESARAALAARALDAATFFSSRAASAFAKLVGDAGLADSLRDVTAIAISPAALDPLAALPFKATVAAVRPTRQAVLDEIDRLAEAGVQGARTMSDTPSPAPDSSTPSAPPPVTPTSVTGRRGLGVFGAFITGLIAAVLVLVGAMITLPFWPEEIRAMWRGQGEAAAPTPAIDLQAVRADATAIANAAVEASRRDLGARIDDLEKRVRALSATAAEPPRPSATADAEKGRIEQQTRMLAEAEAARRRAEEELKAIAEARKAVQAATPPAPASPDSDKDLAALRLEIATLRSALQTLDQAMAGQKDETARQREQAKALADTVDRARAEASAVGAGEKKALGAARASAVIGVAARLSSALESGLPFAPELGLLAPLAQGDSRLSEIIAALQPYAQAGVASRVALMAAFPAVAKAALADDLADDSFGERLLGKIKGLVSLRRVGADVPGDAVEAKLARAEAALEAGDLAKAVDLVKSLPPQTAKATSAWLARAEAHLAAKRAVDQLSSHAVTLLGAAR
;
A
#
# COMPACT_ATOMS: atom_id res chain seq x y z
N MET A 1 10.80 -10.20 9.96
CA MET A 1 9.61 -10.94 10.41
C MET A 1 8.34 -10.13 10.16
N ARG A 2 7.21 -10.81 9.95
CA ARG A 2 5.85 -10.25 9.93
C ARG A 2 5.23 -10.39 11.32
N VAL A 3 4.91 -9.27 11.96
CA VAL A 3 4.56 -9.21 13.39
C VAL A 3 3.16 -8.63 13.59
N LEU A 4 2.27 -9.39 14.23
CA LEU A 4 0.92 -8.95 14.57
C LEU A 4 0.93 -8.07 15.84
N ILE A 5 0.23 -6.93 15.77
CA ILE A 5 0.08 -5.97 16.87
C ILE A 5 -1.38 -5.90 17.30
N THR A 6 -1.67 -6.29 18.54
CA THR A 6 -3.03 -6.37 19.10
C THR A 6 -3.47 -5.14 19.91
N ARG A 7 -2.59 -4.14 20.03
CA ARG A 7 -2.83 -2.93 20.83
C ARG A 7 -3.86 -1.99 20.19
N PRO A 8 -4.50 -1.10 20.98
CA PRO A 8 -5.31 -0.01 20.44
C PRO A 8 -4.58 0.80 19.37
N GLU A 9 -5.31 1.28 18.36
CA GLU A 9 -4.77 1.81 17.11
C GLU A 9 -3.63 2.83 17.30
N ARG A 10 -3.81 3.84 18.18
CA ARG A 10 -2.79 4.87 18.42
C ARG A 10 -1.48 4.30 18.98
N GLU A 11 -1.58 3.30 19.85
CA GLU A 11 -0.41 2.63 20.43
C GLU A 11 0.20 1.60 19.47
N ALA A 12 -0.63 0.97 18.65
CA ALA A 12 -0.21 0.06 17.60
C ALA A 12 0.60 0.78 16.53
N THR A 13 0.22 2.00 16.14
CA THR A 13 0.98 2.81 15.16
C THR A 13 2.39 3.13 15.65
N ALA A 14 2.55 3.56 16.92
CA ALA A 14 3.87 3.84 17.48
C ALA A 14 4.76 2.58 17.53
N LEU A 15 4.18 1.42 17.85
CA LEU A 15 4.90 0.14 17.83
C LEU A 15 5.23 -0.31 16.40
N ALA A 16 4.31 -0.09 15.45
CA ALA A 16 4.50 -0.41 14.05
C ALA A 16 5.66 0.38 13.44
N THR A 17 5.77 1.68 13.73
CA THR A 17 6.92 2.50 13.32
C THR A 17 8.24 1.92 13.85
N ALA A 18 8.31 1.60 15.15
CA ALA A 18 9.51 1.02 15.75
C ALA A 18 9.87 -0.35 15.14
N LEU A 19 8.88 -1.15 14.74
CA LEU A 19 9.11 -2.43 14.04
C LEU A 19 9.63 -2.22 12.61
N ILE A 20 9.09 -1.25 11.88
CA ILE A 20 9.54 -0.90 10.52
C ILE A 20 10.99 -0.43 10.55
N GLU A 21 11.36 0.43 11.50
CA GLU A 21 12.73 0.91 11.69
C GLU A 21 13.73 -0.24 11.96
N ARG A 22 13.25 -1.35 12.52
CA ARG A 22 14.02 -2.58 12.78
C ARG A 22 13.97 -3.59 11.64
N GLY A 23 13.38 -3.24 10.49
CA GLY A 23 13.28 -4.12 9.32
C GLY A 23 12.22 -5.21 9.45
N HIS A 24 11.21 -5.01 10.30
CA HIS A 24 10.07 -5.91 10.43
C HIS A 24 8.83 -5.34 9.74
N VAL A 25 7.88 -6.23 9.42
CA VAL A 25 6.64 -5.88 8.71
C VAL A 25 5.48 -5.98 9.71
N PRO A 26 4.97 -4.86 10.24
CA PRO A 26 3.88 -4.89 11.21
C PRO A 26 2.53 -5.18 10.55
N VAL A 27 1.69 -5.95 11.23
CA VAL A 27 0.28 -6.17 10.91
C VAL A 27 -0.55 -5.65 12.07
N ILE A 28 -1.17 -4.47 11.90
CA ILE A 28 -1.96 -3.82 12.95
C ILE A 28 -3.36 -4.46 13.00
N ALA A 29 -3.74 -4.99 14.15
CA ALA A 29 -5.06 -5.57 14.40
C ALA A 29 -5.53 -5.23 15.84
N PRO A 30 -6.01 -4.01 16.08
CA PRO A 30 -6.51 -3.61 17.39
C PRO A 30 -7.68 -4.50 17.79
N LEU A 31 -7.61 -5.07 19.00
CA LEU A 31 -8.68 -5.93 19.53
C LEU A 31 -9.68 -5.16 20.39
N PHE A 32 -9.39 -3.88 20.63
CA PHE A 32 -10.24 -2.96 21.35
C PHE A 32 -10.43 -1.71 20.51
N ARG A 33 -11.67 -1.28 20.38
CA ARG A 33 -12.03 -0.03 19.74
C ARG A 33 -12.50 0.97 20.78
N LEU A 34 -12.09 2.21 20.60
CA LEU A 34 -12.66 3.33 21.33
C LEU A 34 -14.03 3.64 20.71
N GLU A 35 -15.09 3.42 21.48
CA GLU A 35 -16.45 3.85 21.13
C GLU A 35 -16.74 5.15 21.90
N ILE A 36 -17.09 6.22 21.19
CA ILE A 36 -17.57 7.45 21.84
C ILE A 36 -19.07 7.26 22.12
N LEU A 37 -19.43 7.42 23.38
CA LEU A 37 -20.79 7.23 23.86
C LEU A 37 -21.58 8.53 23.72
N ARG A 38 -22.89 8.40 23.48
CA ARG A 38 -23.78 9.56 23.50
C ARG A 38 -23.85 10.13 24.92
N PRO A 39 -23.70 11.46 25.09
CA PRO A 39 -23.85 12.08 26.39
C PRO A 39 -25.28 11.89 26.92
N PRO A 40 -25.46 11.61 28.22
CA PRO A 40 -26.79 11.53 28.81
C PRO A 40 -27.47 12.92 28.83
N PRO A 41 -28.80 12.99 28.96
CA PRO A 41 -29.56 14.25 28.80
C PRO A 41 -29.14 15.37 29.77
N ASP A 42 -28.70 15.03 30.97
CA ASP A 42 -28.26 15.93 32.03
C ASP A 42 -26.83 16.46 31.84
N PHE A 43 -26.07 15.90 30.89
CA PHE A 43 -24.67 16.28 30.66
C PHE A 43 -24.50 17.75 30.26
N ALA A 44 -25.35 18.25 29.36
CA ALA A 44 -25.24 19.62 28.86
C ALA A 44 -25.47 20.65 29.97
N ASP A 45 -26.48 20.42 30.81
CA ASP A 45 -26.81 21.28 31.94
C ASP A 45 -25.71 21.24 33.01
N ALA A 46 -25.19 20.04 33.32
CA ALA A 46 -24.07 19.88 34.24
C ALA A 46 -22.79 20.58 33.72
N LEU A 47 -22.48 20.45 32.43
CA LEU A 47 -21.34 21.12 31.81
C LEU A 47 -21.50 22.65 31.81
N ALA A 48 -22.71 23.16 31.58
CA ALA A 48 -23.00 24.59 31.63
C ALA A 48 -22.87 25.15 33.06
N ALA A 49 -23.30 24.40 34.07
CA ALA A 49 -23.29 24.81 35.47
C ALA A 49 -21.93 24.61 36.18
N CYS A 50 -21.09 23.69 35.70
CA CYS A 50 -19.86 23.34 36.39
C CYS A 50 -18.84 24.48 36.42
N GLN A 51 -18.01 24.51 37.46
CA GLN A 51 -16.88 25.45 37.55
C GLN A 51 -15.68 25.00 36.69
N THR A 52 -15.47 23.69 36.52
CA THR A 52 -14.39 23.14 35.69
C THR A 52 -14.70 21.71 35.25
N VAL A 53 -14.00 21.26 34.21
CA VAL A 53 -14.04 19.88 33.71
C VAL A 53 -12.74 19.16 34.06
N LEU A 54 -12.85 17.95 34.59
CA LEU A 54 -11.74 17.07 34.91
C LEU A 54 -11.54 16.04 33.80
N LEU A 55 -10.31 15.90 33.31
CA LEU A 55 -9.95 14.93 32.26
C LEU A 55 -8.83 14.01 32.74
N THR A 56 -9.13 12.71 32.86
CA THR A 56 -8.16 11.67 33.24
C THR A 56 -7.53 10.95 32.05
N SER A 57 -7.91 11.30 30.83
CA SER A 57 -7.38 10.69 29.61
C SER A 57 -7.53 11.63 28.42
N ALA A 58 -6.59 11.56 27.48
CA ALA A 58 -6.70 12.21 26.18
C ALA A 58 -7.97 11.76 25.40
N ASN A 59 -8.47 10.54 25.65
CA ASN A 59 -9.74 10.09 25.09
C ASN A 59 -10.94 10.84 25.68
N GLY A 60 -10.87 11.22 26.96
CA GLY A 60 -11.88 12.08 27.59
C GLY A 60 -11.93 13.46 26.94
N ALA A 61 -10.78 14.04 26.56
CA ALA A 61 -10.74 15.30 25.83
C ALA A 61 -11.47 15.22 24.47
N ARG A 62 -11.25 14.12 23.73
CA ARG A 62 -11.93 13.87 22.44
C ARG A 62 -13.42 13.65 22.60
N ALA A 63 -13.79 12.80 23.56
CA ALA A 63 -15.20 12.50 23.83
C ALA A 63 -15.96 13.77 24.27
N LEU A 64 -15.34 14.63 25.09
CA LEU A 64 -15.91 15.94 25.44
C LEU A 64 -16.08 16.85 24.22
N ALA A 65 -15.07 16.92 23.35
CA ALA A 65 -15.11 17.76 22.15
C ALA A 65 -16.20 17.32 21.16
N GLU A 66 -16.51 16.02 21.11
CA GLU A 66 -17.59 15.46 20.27
C GLU A 66 -18.96 15.60 20.94
N ALA A 67 -19.02 15.45 22.27
CA ALA A 67 -20.26 15.53 23.03
C ALA A 67 -20.79 16.97 23.20
N SER A 68 -19.95 17.99 23.00
CA SER A 68 -20.34 19.40 23.16
C SER A 68 -19.48 20.32 22.30
N GLU A 69 -20.05 21.42 21.82
CA GLU A 69 -19.32 22.51 21.14
C GLU A 69 -18.74 23.53 22.13
N GLN A 70 -19.06 23.43 23.42
CA GLN A 70 -18.58 24.37 24.42
C GLN A 70 -17.07 24.23 24.64
N ARG A 71 -16.30 25.31 24.45
CA ARG A 71 -14.83 25.34 24.63
C ARG A 71 -14.33 26.29 25.72
N GLY A 72 -15.23 27.06 26.32
CA GLY A 72 -14.89 28.12 27.28
C GLY A 72 -14.75 27.68 28.74
N LYS A 73 -15.07 26.42 29.08
CA LYS A 73 -14.95 25.93 30.46
C LYS A 73 -13.48 25.61 30.77
N PRO A 74 -12.97 25.99 31.96
CA PRO A 74 -11.67 25.54 32.41
C PRO A 74 -11.59 24.01 32.46
N ILE A 75 -10.42 23.47 32.17
CA ILE A 75 -10.12 22.05 32.19
C ILE A 75 -8.92 21.79 33.08
N LEU A 76 -9.06 20.84 34.00
CA LEU A 76 -7.93 20.25 34.71
C LEU A 76 -7.66 18.87 34.14
N ALA A 77 -6.50 18.71 33.51
CA ALA A 77 -6.04 17.47 32.91
C ALA A 77 -5.08 16.73 33.84
N VAL A 78 -5.14 15.41 33.85
CA VAL A 78 -4.27 14.57 34.69
C VAL A 78 -2.78 14.70 34.35
N GLY A 79 -2.46 14.93 33.07
CA GLY A 79 -1.10 15.04 32.59
C GLY A 79 -1.00 15.72 31.24
N ASP A 80 0.23 16.02 30.83
CA ASP A 80 0.52 16.95 29.71
C ASP A 80 -0.02 16.46 28.37
N THR A 81 -0.02 15.14 28.13
CA THR A 81 -0.59 14.57 26.90
C THR A 81 -2.10 14.82 26.82
N THR A 82 -2.80 14.72 27.95
CA THR A 82 -4.25 15.00 28.02
C THR A 82 -4.49 16.49 27.84
N ALA A 83 -3.67 17.34 28.48
CA ALA A 83 -3.78 18.79 28.36
C ALA A 83 -3.56 19.26 26.91
N SER A 84 -2.45 18.87 26.29
CA SER A 84 -2.13 19.21 24.90
C SER A 84 -3.18 18.67 23.90
N THR A 85 -3.77 17.50 24.18
CA THR A 85 -4.88 16.99 23.36
C THR A 85 -6.11 17.88 23.46
N ALA A 86 -6.47 18.35 24.66
CA ALA A 86 -7.59 19.27 24.84
C ALA A 86 -7.33 20.63 24.16
N GLU A 87 -6.13 21.19 24.33
CA GLU A 87 -5.74 22.44 23.67
C GLU A 87 -5.84 22.34 22.14
N GLY A 88 -5.33 21.24 21.57
CA GLY A 88 -5.44 20.96 20.13
C GLY A 88 -6.86 20.78 19.61
N LEU A 89 -7.84 20.52 20.49
CA LEU A 89 -9.28 20.44 20.18
C LEU A 89 -10.02 21.78 20.40
N GLY A 90 -9.27 22.85 20.68
CA GLY A 90 -9.79 24.21 20.81
C GLY A 90 -10.19 24.61 22.24
N PHE A 91 -9.89 23.81 23.26
CA PHE A 91 -10.11 24.22 24.65
C PHE A 91 -9.02 25.21 25.08
N ALA A 92 -9.42 26.40 25.55
CA ALA A 92 -8.48 27.51 25.75
C ALA A 92 -7.86 27.57 27.16
N ALA A 93 -8.55 27.05 28.18
CA ALA A 93 -8.15 27.15 29.59
C ALA A 93 -7.86 25.77 30.16
N VAL A 94 -6.68 25.20 29.85
CA VAL A 94 -6.30 23.84 30.25
C VAL A 94 -5.10 23.89 31.19
N VAL A 95 -5.16 23.17 32.31
CA VAL A 95 -4.06 23.04 33.28
C VAL A 95 -3.76 21.57 33.52
N SER A 96 -2.49 21.20 33.38
CA SER A 96 -2.00 19.84 33.66
C SER A 96 -1.63 19.68 35.14
N ALA A 97 -2.01 18.55 35.73
CA ALA A 97 -1.52 18.10 37.03
C ALA A 97 -0.16 17.40 36.94
N ALA A 98 0.35 17.14 35.73
CA ALA A 98 1.63 16.48 35.45
C ALA A 98 1.84 15.16 36.24
N GLY A 99 0.77 14.37 36.40
CA GLY A 99 0.81 13.16 37.21
C GLY A 99 -0.33 12.19 36.92
N ASP A 100 -0.94 11.66 37.97
CA ASP A 100 -2.03 10.69 37.93
C ASP A 100 -3.33 11.26 38.53
N GLY A 101 -4.36 10.42 38.68
CA GLY A 101 -5.63 10.84 39.28
C GLY A 101 -5.49 11.45 40.68
N THR A 102 -4.49 11.01 41.45
CA THR A 102 -4.19 11.56 42.78
C THR A 102 -3.59 12.96 42.68
N ALA A 103 -2.66 13.17 41.74
CA ALA A 103 -2.11 14.49 41.45
C ALA A 103 -3.19 15.47 40.96
N LEU A 104 -4.13 14.98 40.14
CA LEU A 104 -5.29 15.76 39.70
C LEU A 104 -6.20 16.14 40.87
N ALA A 105 -6.49 15.21 41.78
CA ALA A 105 -7.26 15.52 42.99
C ALA A 105 -6.54 16.55 43.89
N ALA A 106 -5.21 16.45 44.03
CA ALA A 106 -4.43 17.44 44.77
C ALA A 106 -4.43 18.83 44.10
N LEU A 107 -4.43 18.87 42.76
CA LEU A 107 -4.57 20.12 41.99
C LEU A 107 -5.94 20.77 42.22
N VAL A 108 -7.02 19.97 42.22
CA VAL A 108 -8.38 20.44 42.55
C VAL A 108 -8.42 21.06 43.94
N ARG A 109 -7.92 20.35 44.96
CA ARG A 109 -7.90 20.82 46.36
C ARG A 109 -7.15 22.15 46.55
N ARG A 110 -6.07 22.35 45.80
CA ARG A 110 -5.25 23.57 45.90
C ARG A 110 -5.83 24.74 45.11
N GLY A 111 -6.48 24.46 43.98
CA GLY A 111 -6.83 25.47 42.98
C GLY A 111 -8.29 25.91 42.96
N LEU A 112 -9.20 25.12 43.53
CA LEU A 112 -10.64 25.33 43.41
C LEU A 112 -11.32 25.52 44.76
N ASP A 113 -12.48 26.18 44.74
CA ASP A 113 -13.34 26.38 45.90
C ASP A 113 -14.61 25.52 45.71
N PRO A 114 -14.92 24.59 46.61
CA PRO A 114 -16.12 23.76 46.52
C PRO A 114 -17.41 24.57 46.42
N LYS A 115 -17.45 25.80 46.95
CA LYS A 115 -18.65 26.65 46.94
C LYS A 115 -18.90 27.33 45.59
N LYS A 116 -17.95 27.27 44.64
CA LYS A 116 -18.07 27.92 43.32
C LYS A 116 -18.81 27.09 42.27
N GLY A 117 -19.27 25.90 42.62
CA GLY A 117 -20.08 25.02 41.77
C GLY A 117 -19.50 23.62 41.65
N SER A 118 -20.23 22.74 40.98
CA SER A 118 -19.84 21.35 40.80
C SER A 118 -18.71 21.19 39.76
N LEU A 119 -18.08 20.02 39.79
CA LEU A 119 -17.04 19.58 38.86
C LEU A 119 -17.65 18.54 37.90
N VAL A 120 -17.27 18.58 36.63
CA VAL A 120 -17.67 17.55 35.65
C VAL A 120 -16.46 16.68 35.36
N HIS A 121 -16.54 15.37 35.60
CA HIS A 121 -15.49 14.43 35.23
C HIS A 121 -15.89 13.65 33.98
N VAL A 122 -15.20 13.91 32.86
CA VAL A 122 -15.37 13.10 31.66
C VAL A 122 -14.42 11.91 31.72
N SER A 123 -15.00 10.72 31.65
CA SER A 123 -14.30 9.45 31.89
C SER A 123 -14.69 8.38 30.89
N GLY A 124 -13.97 7.25 30.93
CA GLY A 124 -14.42 6.02 30.32
C GLY A 124 -15.44 5.30 31.20
N VAL A 125 -16.10 4.27 30.67
CA VAL A 125 -16.97 3.37 31.46
C VAL A 125 -16.20 2.76 32.64
N ASP A 126 -14.98 2.27 32.38
CA ASP A 126 -14.05 1.80 33.40
C ASP A 126 -13.12 2.93 33.86
N VAL A 127 -12.95 3.07 35.18
CA VAL A 127 -12.05 4.07 35.79
C VAL A 127 -11.12 3.41 36.80
N ALA A 128 -9.86 3.86 36.81
CA ALA A 128 -8.85 3.39 37.76
C ALA A 128 -8.94 4.08 39.13
N LEU A 129 -9.52 5.29 39.17
CA LEU A 129 -9.75 6.08 40.37
C LEU A 129 -11.08 6.81 40.24
N ASP A 130 -11.92 6.72 41.27
CA ASP A 130 -13.15 7.49 41.36
C ASP A 130 -12.86 8.87 41.97
N LEU A 131 -12.87 9.91 41.13
CA LEU A 131 -12.62 11.28 41.57
C LEU A 131 -13.77 11.85 42.40
N ALA A 132 -14.99 11.35 42.24
CA ALA A 132 -16.13 11.80 43.03
C ALA A 132 -15.99 11.34 44.47
N GLU A 133 -15.69 10.06 44.69
CA GLU A 133 -15.42 9.54 46.03
C GLU A 133 -14.16 10.18 46.65
N THR A 134 -13.12 10.40 45.85
CA THR A 134 -11.85 10.95 46.34
C THR A 134 -11.98 12.40 46.81
N LEU A 135 -12.83 13.22 46.17
CA LEU A 135 -12.97 14.64 46.45
C LEU A 135 -14.18 15.00 47.32
N ALA A 136 -15.12 14.06 47.52
CA ALA A 136 -16.29 14.25 48.38
C ALA A 136 -15.94 14.65 49.83
N PRO A 137 -14.92 14.08 50.51
CA PRO A 137 -14.54 14.49 51.87
C PRO A 137 -14.09 15.96 51.97
N ASP A 138 -13.61 16.53 50.86
CA ASP A 138 -13.16 17.92 50.76
C ASP A 138 -14.31 18.87 50.39
N GLY A 139 -15.54 18.36 50.25
CA GLY A 139 -16.76 19.12 49.98
C GLY A 139 -17.04 19.38 48.50
N PHE A 140 -16.26 18.82 47.57
CA PHE A 140 -16.50 18.97 46.14
C PHE A 140 -17.58 18.01 45.65
N GLU A 141 -18.54 18.54 44.90
CA GLU A 141 -19.49 17.74 44.13
C GLU A 141 -18.92 17.46 42.74
N VAL A 142 -18.76 16.18 42.38
CA VAL A 142 -18.24 15.76 41.08
C VAL A 142 -19.28 14.92 40.34
N HIS A 143 -19.76 15.42 39.21
CA HIS A 143 -20.62 14.67 38.31
C HIS A 143 -19.76 13.92 37.28
N ARG A 144 -19.70 12.60 37.41
CA ARG A 144 -18.98 11.75 36.47
C ARG A 144 -19.88 11.38 35.29
N PHE A 145 -19.37 11.61 34.08
CA PHE A 145 -19.99 11.20 32.83
C PHE A 145 -19.05 10.26 32.07
N ALA A 146 -19.53 9.04 31.79
CA ALA A 146 -18.84 8.08 30.94
C ALA A 146 -19.17 8.39 29.48
N LEU A 147 -18.24 9.01 28.75
CA LEU A 147 -18.45 9.45 27.36
C LEU A 147 -17.67 8.62 26.34
N TYR A 148 -16.92 7.63 26.79
CA TYR A 148 -16.30 6.66 25.90
C TYR A 148 -16.17 5.29 26.56
N ASP A 149 -16.06 4.26 25.73
CA ASP A 149 -15.81 2.89 26.16
C ASP A 149 -14.70 2.24 25.31
N ALA A 150 -13.94 1.35 25.93
CA ALA A 150 -12.98 0.48 25.26
C ALA A 150 -13.66 -0.87 24.98
N ARG A 151 -14.40 -0.93 23.88
CA ARG A 151 -15.15 -2.12 23.47
C ARG A 151 -14.23 -3.16 22.86
N GLU A 152 -14.44 -4.41 23.24
CA GLU A 152 -13.82 -5.56 22.57
C GLU A 152 -14.41 -5.74 21.18
N GLU A 153 -13.55 -6.00 20.20
CA GLU A 153 -14.01 -6.39 18.88
C GLU A 153 -14.73 -7.75 18.97
N SER A 154 -15.87 -7.87 18.30
CA SER A 154 -16.64 -9.12 18.25
C SER A 154 -16.17 -10.07 17.17
N VAL A 155 -15.31 -9.58 16.26
CA VAL A 155 -14.82 -10.30 15.10
C VAL A 155 -13.35 -9.96 14.91
N LEU A 156 -12.53 -10.97 14.59
CA LEU A 156 -11.10 -10.76 14.33
C LEU A 156 -10.89 -9.73 13.21
N PRO A 157 -10.10 -8.66 13.43
CA PRO A 157 -9.83 -7.66 12.40
C PRO A 157 -9.32 -8.29 11.10
N GLU A 158 -9.75 -7.76 9.96
CA GLU A 158 -9.48 -8.37 8.66
C GLU A 158 -7.99 -8.48 8.34
N SER A 159 -7.18 -7.52 8.81
CA SER A 159 -5.72 -7.57 8.71
C SER A 159 -5.12 -8.81 9.38
N ALA A 160 -5.58 -9.15 10.59
CA ALA A 160 -5.17 -10.35 11.30
C ALA A 160 -5.73 -11.61 10.64
N ARG A 161 -7.01 -11.60 10.26
CA ARG A 161 -7.67 -12.75 9.61
C ARG A 161 -6.95 -13.13 8.32
N ALA A 162 -6.71 -12.17 7.43
CA ALA A 162 -6.03 -12.41 6.16
C ALA A 162 -4.59 -12.89 6.37
N ALA A 163 -3.86 -12.31 7.32
CA ALA A 163 -2.48 -12.72 7.61
C ALA A 163 -2.40 -14.13 8.23
N LEU A 164 -3.34 -14.50 9.10
CA LEU A 164 -3.43 -15.85 9.68
C LEU A 164 -3.90 -16.88 8.66
N ALA A 165 -4.90 -16.56 7.82
CA ALA A 165 -5.37 -17.44 6.76
C ALA A 165 -4.27 -17.73 5.74
N ALA A 166 -3.44 -16.73 5.41
CA ALA A 166 -2.29 -16.88 4.53
C ALA A 166 -1.06 -17.52 5.22
N ARG A 167 -1.12 -17.84 6.52
CA ARG A 167 0.02 -18.29 7.34
C ARG A 167 1.27 -17.40 7.17
N ALA A 168 1.04 -16.10 7.08
CA ALA A 168 2.07 -15.11 6.78
C ALA A 168 2.53 -14.34 8.04
N LEU A 169 2.30 -14.88 9.24
CA LEU A 169 2.72 -14.27 10.50
C LEU A 169 3.86 -15.09 11.10
N ASP A 170 4.93 -14.42 11.52
CA ASP A 170 6.03 -15.04 12.26
C ASP A 170 5.85 -14.88 13.77
N ALA A 171 5.25 -13.76 14.20
CA ALA A 171 5.01 -13.46 15.61
C ALA A 171 3.73 -12.67 15.85
N ALA A 172 3.18 -12.78 17.06
CA ALA A 172 2.06 -11.97 17.55
C ALA A 172 2.37 -11.39 18.93
N THR A 173 2.06 -10.11 19.14
CA THR A 173 2.41 -9.37 20.37
C THR A 173 1.21 -9.14 21.28
N PHE A 174 1.40 -9.34 22.59
CA PHE A 174 0.37 -9.23 23.63
C PHE A 174 0.84 -8.39 24.82
N PHE A 175 0.19 -7.24 25.03
CA PHE A 175 0.57 -6.29 26.07
C PHE A 175 -0.31 -6.35 27.32
N SER A 176 -1.30 -7.24 27.35
CA SER A 176 -2.16 -7.48 28.52
C SER A 176 -2.83 -8.85 28.43
N SER A 177 -3.19 -9.40 29.58
CA SER A 177 -4.02 -10.63 29.67
C SER A 177 -5.37 -10.44 28.98
N ARG A 178 -6.00 -9.27 29.14
CA ARG A 178 -7.26 -8.94 28.46
C ARG A 178 -7.14 -9.04 26.93
N ALA A 179 -6.08 -8.50 26.34
CA ALA A 179 -5.84 -8.58 24.90
C ALA A 179 -5.59 -10.02 24.42
N ALA A 180 -4.83 -10.80 25.20
CA ALA A 180 -4.59 -12.20 24.93
C ALA A 180 -5.89 -13.04 24.97
N SER A 181 -6.74 -12.83 25.98
CA SER A 181 -8.04 -13.49 26.07
C SER A 181 -8.96 -13.14 24.88
N ALA A 182 -9.04 -11.85 24.53
CA ALA A 182 -9.82 -11.40 23.39
C ALA A 182 -9.31 -12.04 22.08
N PHE A 183 -8.00 -12.08 21.87
CA PHE A 183 -7.41 -12.74 20.72
C PHE A 183 -7.73 -14.23 20.66
N ALA A 184 -7.57 -14.94 21.78
CA ALA A 184 -7.80 -16.38 21.85
C ALA A 184 -9.24 -16.73 21.49
N LYS A 185 -10.19 -15.97 22.04
CA LYS A 185 -11.61 -16.08 21.68
C LYS A 185 -11.83 -15.82 20.19
N LEU A 186 -11.36 -14.68 19.67
CA LEU A 186 -11.62 -14.27 18.28
C LEU A 186 -10.99 -15.20 17.25
N VAL A 187 -9.82 -15.76 17.52
CA VAL A 187 -9.18 -16.75 16.64
C VAL A 187 -9.89 -18.09 16.70
N GLY A 188 -10.36 -18.50 17.89
CA GLY A 188 -11.19 -19.69 18.07
C GLY A 188 -12.51 -19.58 17.30
N ASP A 189 -13.23 -18.48 17.48
CA ASP A 189 -14.50 -18.19 16.80
C ASP A 189 -14.32 -18.12 15.27
N ALA A 190 -13.17 -17.66 14.80
CA ALA A 190 -12.83 -17.61 13.38
C ALA A 190 -12.36 -18.97 12.81
N GLY A 191 -12.13 -20.00 13.62
CA GLY A 191 -11.60 -21.30 13.20
C GLY A 191 -10.15 -21.24 12.70
N LEU A 192 -9.37 -20.25 13.13
CA LEU A 192 -8.00 -20.00 12.65
C LEU A 192 -6.91 -20.44 13.64
N ALA A 193 -7.27 -21.19 14.68
CA ALA A 193 -6.32 -21.60 15.73
C ALA A 193 -5.13 -22.40 15.17
N ASP A 194 -5.36 -23.28 14.19
CA ASP A 194 -4.28 -24.09 13.59
C ASP A 194 -3.25 -23.26 12.81
N SER A 195 -3.61 -22.06 12.35
CA SER A 195 -2.66 -21.15 11.71
C SER A 195 -1.61 -20.58 12.67
N LEU A 196 -1.76 -20.79 13.98
CA LEU A 196 -0.82 -20.31 14.99
C LEU A 196 0.42 -21.21 15.16
N ARG A 197 0.44 -22.41 14.56
CA ARG A 197 1.53 -23.40 14.67
C ARG A 197 2.90 -22.90 14.21
N ASP A 198 2.90 -21.92 13.31
CA ASP A 198 4.11 -21.30 12.77
C ASP A 198 4.41 -19.92 13.43
N VAL A 199 3.52 -19.46 14.33
CA VAL A 199 3.57 -18.13 14.95
C VAL A 199 4.16 -18.21 16.36
N THR A 200 5.02 -17.27 16.72
CA THR A 200 5.52 -17.09 18.10
C THR A 200 4.69 -16.04 18.83
N ALA A 201 4.09 -16.39 19.97
CA ALA A 201 3.42 -15.42 20.84
C ALA A 201 4.45 -14.72 21.73
N ILE A 202 4.51 -13.39 21.68
CA ILE A 202 5.41 -12.58 22.48
C ILE A 202 4.58 -11.68 23.38
N ALA A 203 4.76 -11.80 24.70
CA ALA A 203 3.99 -11.01 25.65
C ALA A 203 4.85 -10.12 26.54
N ILE A 204 4.26 -9.04 27.05
CA ILE A 204 4.92 -8.13 27.99
C ILE A 204 5.23 -8.78 29.36
N SER A 205 4.55 -9.88 29.70
CA SER A 205 4.73 -10.61 30.94
C SER A 205 4.21 -12.06 30.81
N PRO A 206 4.61 -12.98 31.71
CA PRO A 206 4.07 -14.34 31.74
C PRO A 206 2.55 -14.37 31.91
N ALA A 207 1.98 -13.52 32.77
CA ALA A 207 0.54 -13.45 33.00
C ALA A 207 -0.28 -13.07 31.75
N ALA A 208 0.34 -12.37 30.79
CA ALA A 208 -0.31 -12.06 29.52
C ALA A 208 -0.30 -13.25 28.54
N LEU A 209 0.49 -14.31 28.79
CA LEU A 209 0.49 -15.55 28.00
C LEU A 209 -0.52 -16.57 28.50
N ASP A 210 -0.92 -16.53 29.77
CA ASP A 210 -1.83 -17.54 30.36
C ASP A 210 -3.11 -17.79 29.51
N PRO A 211 -3.80 -16.76 28.97
CA PRO A 211 -4.98 -16.99 28.14
C PRO A 211 -4.70 -17.69 26.80
N LEU A 212 -3.44 -17.72 26.37
CA LEU A 212 -3.00 -18.31 25.10
C LEU A 212 -2.54 -19.77 25.27
N ALA A 213 -2.48 -20.30 26.49
CA ALA A 213 -1.88 -21.61 26.77
C ALA A 213 -2.54 -22.78 26.02
N ALA A 214 -3.82 -22.68 25.70
CA ALA A 214 -4.57 -23.70 24.97
C ALA A 214 -4.40 -23.62 23.44
N LEU A 215 -3.76 -22.57 22.92
CA LEU A 215 -3.59 -22.36 21.48
C LEU A 215 -2.27 -22.97 20.99
N PRO A 216 -2.24 -23.50 19.76
CA PRO A 216 -1.10 -24.24 19.25
C PRO A 216 -0.02 -23.30 18.69
N PHE A 217 0.49 -22.36 19.49
CA PHE A 217 1.61 -21.49 19.08
C PHE A 217 2.90 -22.29 18.90
N LYS A 218 3.75 -21.87 17.96
CA LYS A 218 5.11 -22.44 17.76
C LYS A 218 5.94 -22.35 19.04
N ALA A 219 5.88 -21.18 19.67
CA ALA A 219 6.55 -20.87 20.92
C ALA A 219 5.83 -19.70 21.60
N THR A 220 5.97 -19.61 22.92
CA THR A 220 5.47 -18.50 23.73
C THR A 220 6.64 -17.89 24.48
N VAL A 221 6.80 -16.57 24.39
CA VAL A 221 7.93 -15.85 24.99
C VAL A 221 7.42 -14.66 25.78
N ALA A 222 7.84 -14.55 27.04
CA ALA A 222 7.57 -13.38 27.86
C ALA A 222 8.80 -12.46 27.88
N ALA A 223 8.58 -11.16 27.72
CA ALA A 223 9.63 -10.18 27.86
C ALA A 223 10.21 -10.18 29.29
N VAL A 224 11.52 -9.99 29.39
CA VAL A 224 12.26 -9.99 30.67
C VAL A 224 11.78 -8.88 31.62
N ARG A 225 11.28 -7.78 31.06
CA ARG A 225 10.71 -6.64 31.79
C ARG A 225 9.39 -6.24 31.15
N PRO A 226 8.43 -5.72 31.93
CA PRO A 226 7.14 -5.28 31.42
C PRO A 226 7.24 -3.91 30.73
N THR A 227 8.12 -3.80 29.74
CA THR A 227 8.36 -2.58 28.97
C THR A 227 8.23 -2.86 27.48
N ARG A 228 7.82 -1.84 26.72
CA ARG A 228 7.74 -1.92 25.26
C ARG A 228 9.09 -2.29 24.64
N GLN A 229 10.17 -1.74 25.17
CA GLN A 229 11.51 -2.01 24.65
C GLN A 229 11.88 -3.48 24.81
N ALA A 230 11.60 -4.09 25.96
CA ALA A 230 11.91 -5.50 26.18
C ALA A 230 11.13 -6.44 25.24
N VAL A 231 9.90 -6.06 24.85
CA VAL A 231 9.14 -6.81 23.82
C VAL A 231 9.79 -6.67 22.44
N LEU A 232 10.27 -5.47 22.07
CA LEU A 232 11.00 -5.25 20.81
C LEU A 232 12.31 -6.04 20.78
N ASP A 233 13.09 -6.00 21.87
CA ASP A 233 14.35 -6.73 21.99
C ASP A 233 14.15 -8.25 21.84
N GLU A 234 12.99 -8.78 22.25
CA GLU A 234 12.64 -10.18 22.07
C GLU A 234 12.33 -10.53 20.61
N ILE A 235 11.66 -9.62 19.89
CA ILE A 235 11.36 -9.78 18.46
C ILE A 235 12.66 -9.84 17.66
N ASP A 236 13.62 -8.97 17.95
CA ASP A 236 14.91 -8.96 17.26
C ASP A 236 15.69 -10.26 17.51
N ARG A 237 15.71 -10.74 18.76
CA ARG A 237 16.38 -11.99 19.12
C ARG A 237 15.81 -13.19 18.35
N LEU A 238 14.48 -13.24 18.21
CA LEU A 238 13.81 -14.29 17.42
C LEU A 238 14.14 -14.18 15.92
N ALA A 239 14.25 -12.96 15.40
CA ALA A 239 14.66 -12.74 14.00
C ALA A 239 16.09 -13.23 13.75
N GLU A 240 17.02 -12.95 14.67
CA GLU A 240 18.42 -13.40 14.59
C GLU A 240 18.57 -14.92 14.70
N ALA A 241 17.81 -15.56 15.59
CA ALA A 241 17.82 -17.01 15.75
C ALA A 241 17.32 -17.75 14.49
N GLY A 242 16.33 -17.18 13.78
CA GLY A 242 15.85 -17.70 12.50
C GLY A 242 16.87 -17.61 11.36
N VAL A 243 17.77 -16.62 11.39
CA VAL A 243 18.83 -16.43 10.39
C VAL A 243 20.02 -17.39 10.60
N GLN A 244 20.26 -17.83 11.84
CA GLN A 244 21.38 -18.72 12.17
C GLN A 244 21.07 -20.23 11.95
N GLY A 245 19.79 -20.61 11.89
CA GLY A 245 19.34 -22.02 11.74
C GLY A 245 19.55 -22.68 10.38
N ALA A 246 20.15 -22.01 9.39
CA ALA A 246 20.35 -22.53 8.02
C ALA A 246 21.80 -22.92 7.70
N ARG A 247 22.69 -23.09 8.69
CA ARG A 247 24.05 -23.63 8.48
C ARG A 247 24.07 -25.14 8.76
N THR A 248 24.11 -25.92 7.69
CA THR A 248 24.19 -27.39 7.66
C THR A 248 25.52 -27.93 8.21
N MET A 249 25.47 -28.88 9.15
CA MET A 249 26.50 -29.91 9.37
C MET A 249 25.89 -31.30 9.13
N SER A 250 26.73 -32.20 8.61
CA SER A 250 26.41 -33.45 7.88
C SER A 250 26.15 -34.72 8.70
N ASP A 251 25.61 -35.72 7.98
CA ASP A 251 25.70 -37.21 8.12
C ASP A 251 24.49 -38.03 8.66
N THR A 252 23.63 -38.44 7.69
CA THR A 252 22.95 -39.75 7.34
C THR A 252 23.01 -41.00 8.28
N PRO A 253 22.11 -42.05 8.26
CA PRO A 253 20.90 -42.39 7.43
C PRO A 253 19.57 -42.89 8.14
N SER A 254 18.45 -42.81 7.38
CA SER A 254 17.24 -43.71 7.16
C SER A 254 16.86 -44.88 8.12
N PRO A 255 15.56 -45.36 8.20
CA PRO A 255 14.60 -45.57 7.09
C PRO A 255 13.09 -45.26 7.32
N ALA A 256 12.30 -45.35 6.22
CA ALA A 256 10.83 -45.19 6.05
C ALA A 256 10.05 -46.53 6.26
N PRO A 257 8.75 -46.74 5.89
CA PRO A 257 7.71 -45.85 5.31
C PRO A 257 6.25 -46.06 5.86
N ASP A 258 5.29 -45.21 5.46
CA ASP A 258 4.11 -45.60 4.63
C ASP A 258 2.97 -44.57 4.66
N SER A 259 2.28 -44.50 3.52
CA SER A 259 1.26 -43.51 3.16
C SER A 259 -0.02 -44.22 2.71
N SER A 260 -1.18 -43.62 3.00
CA SER A 260 -2.39 -43.76 2.18
C SER A 260 -3.46 -42.71 2.57
N THR A 261 -3.73 -41.80 1.64
CA THR A 261 -5.02 -41.10 1.41
C THR A 261 -5.89 -41.99 0.48
N PRO A 262 -7.17 -41.72 0.10
CA PRO A 262 -7.79 -40.40 -0.20
C PRO A 262 -9.34 -40.26 0.02
N SER A 263 -9.91 -39.07 -0.25
CA SER A 263 -10.88 -38.83 -1.35
C SER A 263 -11.76 -37.56 -1.17
N ALA A 264 -12.01 -36.83 -2.27
CA ALA A 264 -12.91 -35.67 -2.47
C ALA A 264 -14.15 -36.07 -3.31
N PRO A 265 -15.26 -35.27 -3.44
CA PRO A 265 -15.46 -34.29 -4.56
C PRO A 265 -16.53 -33.14 -4.26
N PRO A 266 -17.19 -32.42 -5.22
CA PRO A 266 -16.75 -31.36 -6.19
C PRO A 266 -17.63 -30.04 -6.21
N PRO A 267 -17.46 -29.07 -7.16
CA PRO A 267 -17.93 -27.65 -7.06
C PRO A 267 -18.93 -27.13 -8.15
N VAL A 268 -19.38 -25.84 -8.06
CA VAL A 268 -20.14 -25.08 -9.10
C VAL A 268 -19.81 -23.55 -9.16
N THR A 269 -19.94 -22.95 -10.35
CA THR A 269 -19.58 -21.55 -10.78
C THR A 269 -20.80 -20.60 -11.05
N PRO A 270 -20.62 -19.25 -11.17
CA PRO A 270 -21.68 -18.32 -11.66
C PRO A 270 -21.33 -17.40 -12.86
N THR A 271 -22.35 -16.72 -13.42
CA THR A 271 -22.46 -15.96 -14.68
C THR A 271 -22.42 -14.41 -14.54
N SER A 272 -22.25 -13.68 -15.65
CA SER A 272 -21.98 -12.23 -15.82
C SER A 272 -23.14 -11.37 -16.40
N VAL A 273 -23.08 -10.02 -16.28
CA VAL A 273 -23.90 -9.01 -17.02
C VAL A 273 -23.16 -7.66 -17.23
N THR A 274 -23.47 -6.93 -18.33
CA THR A 274 -22.81 -5.71 -18.89
C THR A 274 -23.78 -4.54 -19.19
N GLY A 275 -23.25 -3.29 -19.33
CA GLY A 275 -23.82 -2.16 -20.13
C GLY A 275 -23.42 -0.75 -19.57
N ARG A 276 -23.35 0.40 -20.27
CA ARG A 276 -23.26 0.88 -21.69
C ARG A 276 -22.86 2.41 -21.66
N ARG A 277 -22.39 2.99 -22.79
CA ARG A 277 -21.76 4.35 -22.99
C ARG A 277 -22.64 5.42 -23.68
N GLY A 278 -22.21 6.70 -23.67
CA GLY A 278 -22.63 7.79 -24.59
C GLY A 278 -21.52 8.86 -24.90
N LEU A 279 -21.54 9.42 -26.14
CA LEU A 279 -20.66 10.43 -26.82
C LEU A 279 -21.07 11.90 -26.48
N GLY A 280 -20.37 13.03 -26.74
CA GLY A 280 -19.09 13.42 -27.40
C GLY A 280 -19.06 14.96 -27.66
N VAL A 281 -17.89 15.63 -27.70
CA VAL A 281 -17.71 17.06 -28.13
C VAL A 281 -16.28 17.27 -28.70
N PHE A 282 -16.11 17.40 -30.01
CA PHE A 282 -14.80 17.59 -30.68
C PHE A 282 -14.68 18.91 -31.50
N GLY A 283 -15.67 19.81 -31.40
CA GLY A 283 -15.73 21.03 -32.22
C GLY A 283 -15.05 22.28 -31.66
N ALA A 284 -14.69 22.31 -30.37
CA ALA A 284 -14.27 23.55 -29.69
C ALA A 284 -12.75 23.82 -29.70
N PHE A 285 -11.94 22.87 -30.16
CA PHE A 285 -10.47 22.92 -29.97
C PHE A 285 -9.72 23.71 -31.04
N ILE A 286 -10.28 23.84 -32.25
CA ILE A 286 -9.56 24.43 -33.39
C ILE A 286 -9.58 25.97 -33.36
N THR A 287 -10.59 26.57 -32.73
CA THR A 287 -10.73 28.04 -32.68
C THR A 287 -9.79 28.69 -31.64
N GLY A 288 -9.44 27.98 -30.56
CA GLY A 288 -8.53 28.50 -29.52
C GLY A 288 -7.07 28.60 -29.95
N LEU A 289 -6.62 27.71 -30.84
CA LEU A 289 -5.21 27.65 -31.26
C LEU A 289 -4.82 28.84 -32.15
N ILE A 290 -5.75 29.35 -32.96
CA ILE A 290 -5.50 30.46 -33.89
C ILE A 290 -5.33 31.78 -33.12
N ALA A 291 -6.05 31.96 -32.01
CA ALA A 291 -5.95 33.16 -31.18
C ALA A 291 -4.59 33.25 -30.43
N ALA A 292 -4.04 32.12 -29.98
CA ALA A 292 -2.77 32.09 -29.26
C ALA A 292 -1.56 32.45 -30.15
N VAL A 293 -1.60 32.04 -31.42
CA VAL A 293 -0.53 32.34 -32.39
C VAL A 293 -0.47 33.85 -32.70
N LEU A 294 -1.62 34.53 -32.78
CA LEU A 294 -1.67 35.97 -33.05
C LEU A 294 -1.09 36.81 -31.90
N VAL A 295 -1.28 36.37 -30.64
CA VAL A 295 -0.71 37.05 -29.47
C VAL A 295 0.82 36.91 -29.42
N LEU A 296 1.33 35.72 -29.78
CA LEU A 296 2.77 35.44 -29.78
C LEU A 296 3.52 36.28 -30.84
N VAL A 297 2.91 36.44 -32.02
CA VAL A 297 3.46 37.28 -33.09
C VAL A 297 3.48 38.75 -32.69
N GLY A 298 2.43 39.23 -32.01
CA GLY A 298 2.39 40.59 -31.45
C GLY A 298 3.50 40.87 -30.43
N ALA A 299 3.77 39.94 -29.53
CA ALA A 299 4.84 40.07 -28.55
C ALA A 299 6.24 40.14 -29.20
N MET A 300 6.50 39.34 -30.23
CA MET A 300 7.77 39.33 -30.97
C MET A 300 8.03 40.64 -31.73
N ILE A 301 7.00 41.29 -32.28
CA ILE A 301 7.15 42.54 -33.03
C ILE A 301 7.48 43.73 -32.10
N THR A 302 7.01 43.70 -30.85
CA THR A 302 7.22 44.80 -29.89
C THR A 302 8.50 44.70 -29.06
N LEU A 303 9.22 43.57 -29.12
CA LEU A 303 10.46 43.30 -28.38
C LEU A 303 11.58 44.37 -28.50
N PRO A 304 11.83 45.00 -29.67
CA PRO A 304 12.89 46.02 -29.78
C PRO A 304 12.54 47.35 -29.12
N PHE A 305 11.29 47.58 -28.74
CA PHE A 305 10.83 48.81 -28.08
C PHE A 305 10.80 48.68 -26.55
N TRP A 306 11.18 47.53 -25.99
CA TRP A 306 11.16 47.30 -24.54
C TRP A 306 12.42 47.86 -23.85
N PRO A 307 12.28 48.42 -22.63
CA PRO A 307 13.42 48.84 -21.79
C PRO A 307 14.43 47.71 -21.56
N GLU A 308 15.73 48.04 -21.50
CA GLU A 308 16.83 47.06 -21.40
C GLU A 308 16.70 46.11 -20.20
N GLU A 309 16.14 46.58 -19.08
CA GLU A 309 15.96 45.80 -17.84
C GLU A 309 15.01 44.61 -18.02
N ILE A 310 13.94 44.79 -18.81
CA ILE A 310 12.96 43.73 -19.12
C ILE A 310 13.54 42.75 -20.15
N ARG A 311 14.35 43.25 -21.10
CA ARG A 311 15.07 42.41 -22.07
C ARG A 311 16.12 41.53 -21.39
N ALA A 312 16.78 42.01 -20.34
CA ALA A 312 17.76 41.26 -19.56
C ALA A 312 17.11 40.16 -18.69
N MET A 313 15.98 40.45 -18.04
CA MET A 313 15.18 39.43 -17.33
C MET A 313 14.64 38.34 -18.25
N TRP A 314 14.26 38.68 -19.48
CA TRP A 314 13.81 37.70 -20.47
C TRP A 314 14.96 36.82 -21.01
N ARG A 315 16.20 37.31 -21.00
CA ARG A 315 17.41 36.58 -21.44
C ARG A 315 18.16 35.83 -20.33
N GLY A 316 17.81 36.04 -19.06
CA GLY A 316 18.23 35.18 -17.95
C GLY A 316 19.74 35.17 -17.64
N GLN A 317 20.41 36.32 -17.55
CA GLN A 317 21.77 36.39 -17.03
C GLN A 317 21.97 37.55 -16.05
N GLY A 318 22.33 37.21 -14.80
CA GLY A 318 22.82 38.13 -13.76
C GLY A 318 23.44 37.33 -12.60
N GLU A 319 24.77 37.25 -12.57
CA GLU A 319 25.65 36.79 -11.47
C GLU A 319 25.67 37.83 -10.32
N ALA A 320 26.17 37.62 -9.09
CA ALA A 320 26.19 36.56 -8.08
C ALA A 320 26.88 37.17 -6.82
N ALA A 321 26.45 36.84 -5.61
CA ALA A 321 27.28 36.89 -4.39
C ALA A 321 26.82 35.79 -3.43
N ALA A 322 27.75 34.97 -2.96
CA ALA A 322 27.54 33.63 -2.41
C ALA A 322 27.07 33.57 -0.93
N PRO A 323 26.42 32.46 -0.55
CA PRO A 323 26.66 31.80 0.73
C PRO A 323 27.16 30.34 0.56
N THR A 324 27.75 29.84 1.64
CA THR A 324 28.27 28.50 1.97
C THR A 324 27.67 27.30 1.20
N PRO A 325 28.47 26.25 0.87
CA PRO A 325 27.99 25.17 0.03
C PRO A 325 26.91 24.37 0.76
N ALA A 326 25.70 24.40 0.20
CA ALA A 326 24.68 23.42 0.51
C ALA A 326 25.24 22.02 0.19
N ILE A 327 25.00 21.05 1.08
CA ILE A 327 25.24 19.64 0.76
C ILE A 327 24.44 19.34 -0.50
N ASP A 328 25.14 19.12 -1.61
CA ASP A 328 24.54 18.81 -2.88
C ASP A 328 23.95 17.39 -2.81
N LEU A 329 22.66 17.34 -2.48
CA LEU A 329 21.89 16.11 -2.42
C LEU A 329 21.80 15.43 -3.79
N GLN A 330 22.04 16.13 -4.90
CA GLN A 330 22.21 15.51 -6.22
C GLN A 330 23.57 14.83 -6.34
N ALA A 331 24.66 15.44 -5.84
CA ALA A 331 25.98 14.80 -5.80
C ALA A 331 26.01 13.59 -4.85
N VAL A 332 25.44 13.69 -3.65
CA VAL A 332 25.32 12.56 -2.71
C VAL A 332 24.44 11.44 -3.27
N ARG A 333 23.37 11.79 -4.00
CA ARG A 333 22.51 10.81 -4.67
C ARG A 333 23.18 10.20 -5.89
N ALA A 334 23.97 10.97 -6.64
CA ALA A 334 24.77 10.50 -7.76
C ALA A 334 25.85 9.53 -7.29
N ASP A 335 26.57 9.86 -6.21
CA ASP A 335 27.56 8.98 -5.56
C ASP A 335 26.89 7.72 -4.99
N ALA A 336 25.73 7.83 -4.35
CA ALA A 336 24.98 6.67 -3.87
C ALA A 336 24.49 5.76 -5.00
N THR A 337 23.99 6.32 -6.12
CA THR A 337 23.64 5.53 -7.31
C THR A 337 24.86 4.96 -8.03
N ALA A 338 25.99 5.66 -8.04
CA ALA A 338 27.23 5.17 -8.63
C ALA A 338 27.81 4.02 -7.80
N ILE A 339 27.76 4.09 -6.46
CA ILE A 339 28.16 3.02 -5.55
C ILE A 339 27.21 1.83 -5.66
N ALA A 340 25.89 2.06 -5.74
CA ALA A 340 24.90 1.00 -5.94
C ALA A 340 25.09 0.28 -7.29
N ASN A 341 25.31 1.04 -8.37
CA ASN A 341 25.57 0.48 -9.69
C ASN A 341 26.95 -0.22 -9.75
N ALA A 342 27.97 0.31 -9.07
CA ALA A 342 29.28 -0.34 -8.97
C ALA A 342 29.23 -1.66 -8.18
N ALA A 343 28.40 -1.74 -7.14
CA ALA A 343 28.19 -2.96 -6.35
C ALA A 343 27.41 -4.03 -7.16
N VAL A 344 26.43 -3.61 -7.96
CA VAL A 344 25.70 -4.50 -8.89
C VAL A 344 26.63 -4.99 -10.00
N GLU A 345 27.46 -4.12 -10.58
CA GLU A 345 28.40 -4.50 -11.64
C GLU A 345 29.58 -5.33 -11.10
N ALA A 346 29.97 -5.15 -9.83
CA ALA A 346 30.91 -6.02 -9.14
C ALA A 346 30.30 -7.41 -8.89
N SER A 347 29.04 -7.49 -8.46
CA SER A 347 28.33 -8.76 -8.29
C SER A 347 28.12 -9.47 -9.63
N ARG A 348 27.83 -8.73 -10.70
CA ARG A 348 27.71 -9.28 -12.06
C ARG A 348 29.03 -9.84 -12.59
N ARG A 349 30.15 -9.16 -12.30
CA ARG A 349 31.50 -9.65 -12.63
C ARG A 349 31.90 -10.87 -11.80
N ASP A 350 31.55 -10.92 -10.52
CA ASP A 350 31.77 -12.10 -9.67
C ASP A 350 30.94 -13.29 -10.16
N LEU A 351 29.68 -13.07 -10.53
CA LEU A 351 28.81 -14.11 -11.09
C LEU A 351 29.32 -14.59 -12.47
N GLY A 352 29.78 -13.67 -13.32
CA GLY A 352 30.44 -13.99 -14.58
C GLY A 352 31.71 -14.81 -14.38
N ALA A 353 32.56 -14.44 -13.43
CA ALA A 353 33.78 -15.18 -13.11
C ALA A 353 33.48 -16.59 -12.55
N ARG A 354 32.40 -16.76 -11.78
CA ARG A 354 31.94 -18.07 -11.29
C ARG A 354 31.35 -18.93 -12.41
N ILE A 355 30.64 -18.33 -13.35
CA ILE A 355 30.14 -19.01 -14.56
C ILE A 355 31.32 -19.44 -15.43
N ASP A 356 32.33 -18.58 -15.61
CA ASP A 356 33.55 -18.90 -16.35
C ASP A 356 34.39 -19.99 -15.63
N ASP A 357 34.42 -19.99 -14.29
CA ASP A 357 35.07 -21.04 -13.50
C ASP A 357 34.31 -22.37 -13.60
N LEU A 358 32.97 -22.35 -13.55
CA LEU A 358 32.12 -23.52 -13.81
C LEU A 358 32.28 -24.03 -15.24
N GLU A 359 32.35 -23.15 -16.22
CA GLU A 359 32.57 -23.51 -17.62
C GLU A 359 33.99 -24.07 -17.81
N LYS A 360 35.01 -23.51 -17.16
CA LYS A 360 36.37 -24.07 -17.13
C LYS A 360 36.42 -25.43 -16.44
N ARG A 361 35.66 -25.64 -15.37
CA ARG A 361 35.57 -26.95 -14.67
C ARG A 361 34.82 -27.98 -15.51
N VAL A 362 33.74 -27.60 -16.19
CA VAL A 362 33.02 -28.47 -17.14
C VAL A 362 33.91 -28.77 -18.34
N ARG A 363 34.65 -27.79 -18.86
CA ARG A 363 35.63 -27.99 -19.93
C ARG A 363 36.80 -28.86 -19.48
N ALA A 364 37.31 -28.69 -18.26
CA ALA A 364 38.37 -29.53 -17.70
C ALA A 364 37.88 -30.97 -17.47
N LEU A 365 36.66 -31.17 -16.98
CA LEU A 365 36.03 -32.49 -16.86
C LEU A 365 35.81 -33.13 -18.23
N SER A 366 35.42 -32.35 -19.25
CA SER A 366 35.28 -32.84 -20.63
C SER A 366 36.63 -33.06 -21.34
N ALA A 367 37.68 -32.33 -20.97
CA ALA A 367 39.04 -32.46 -21.52
C ALA A 367 39.81 -33.62 -20.88
N THR A 368 39.51 -33.96 -19.62
CA THR A 368 40.02 -35.20 -18.98
C THR A 368 39.40 -36.45 -19.65
N ALA A 369 38.26 -36.29 -20.33
CA ALA A 369 37.61 -37.34 -21.10
C ALA A 369 38.07 -37.42 -22.57
N ALA A 370 38.87 -36.47 -23.10
CA ALA A 370 39.37 -36.55 -24.48
C ALA A 370 40.53 -35.59 -24.82
N GLU A 371 41.69 -36.15 -25.20
CA GLU A 371 42.65 -35.57 -26.17
C GLU A 371 42.77 -36.52 -27.40
N PRO A 372 43.16 -36.08 -28.62
CA PRO A 372 42.23 -35.75 -29.73
C PRO A 372 42.66 -36.45 -31.09
N PRO A 373 42.12 -36.19 -32.33
CA PRO A 373 41.81 -34.89 -32.94
C PRO A 373 40.46 -34.72 -33.70
N ARG A 374 40.14 -33.43 -33.87
CA ARG A 374 39.04 -32.71 -34.59
C ARG A 374 38.89 -33.08 -36.09
N PRO A 375 37.81 -32.70 -36.85
CA PRO A 375 37.00 -31.49 -36.71
C PRO A 375 35.45 -31.58 -36.90
N SER A 376 34.84 -30.42 -36.66
CA SER A 376 33.44 -29.98 -36.69
C SER A 376 32.50 -30.50 -37.80
N ALA A 377 31.28 -30.95 -37.41
CA ALA A 377 30.01 -30.84 -38.15
C ALA A 377 28.83 -31.50 -37.38
N THR A 378 28.53 -31.10 -36.13
CA THR A 378 27.73 -31.96 -35.23
C THR A 378 26.20 -31.87 -35.34
N ALA A 379 25.62 -30.91 -36.06
CA ALA A 379 24.15 -30.88 -36.23
C ALA A 379 23.65 -31.74 -37.41
N ASP A 380 24.39 -31.77 -38.52
CA ASP A 380 24.03 -32.59 -39.69
C ASP A 380 24.53 -34.04 -39.57
N ALA A 381 25.61 -34.27 -38.80
CA ALA A 381 26.15 -35.62 -38.58
C ALA A 381 25.27 -36.47 -37.65
N GLU A 382 24.59 -35.88 -36.67
CA GLU A 382 23.63 -36.61 -35.82
C GLU A 382 22.36 -36.99 -36.60
N LYS A 383 21.86 -36.08 -37.45
CA LYS A 383 20.72 -36.39 -38.32
C LYS A 383 21.06 -37.48 -39.35
N GLY A 384 22.25 -37.40 -39.98
CA GLY A 384 22.74 -38.43 -40.89
C GLY A 384 22.97 -39.78 -40.21
N ARG A 385 23.45 -39.79 -38.96
CA ARG A 385 23.67 -41.01 -38.17
C ARG A 385 22.35 -41.67 -37.76
N ILE A 386 21.34 -40.87 -37.40
CA ILE A 386 19.98 -41.36 -37.08
C ILE A 386 19.31 -41.93 -38.34
N GLU A 387 19.37 -41.23 -39.48
CA GLU A 387 18.82 -41.71 -40.76
C GLU A 387 19.53 -42.99 -41.25
N GLN A 388 20.85 -43.08 -41.06
CA GLN A 388 21.62 -44.28 -41.37
C GLN A 388 21.28 -45.45 -40.42
N GLN A 389 21.08 -45.19 -39.12
CA GLN A 389 20.58 -46.21 -38.18
C GLN A 389 19.16 -46.68 -38.52
N THR A 390 18.28 -45.79 -38.98
CA THR A 390 16.91 -46.18 -39.38
C THR A 390 16.92 -47.02 -40.65
N ARG A 391 17.79 -46.73 -41.62
CA ARG A 391 17.96 -47.57 -42.82
C ARG A 391 18.54 -48.95 -42.50
N MET A 392 19.53 -49.03 -41.61
CA MET A 392 20.08 -50.33 -41.20
C MET A 392 19.05 -51.18 -40.44
N LEU A 393 18.19 -50.58 -39.61
CA LEU A 393 17.10 -51.30 -38.95
C LEU A 393 16.05 -51.81 -39.95
N ALA A 394 15.69 -51.00 -40.94
CA ALA A 394 14.75 -51.41 -41.99
C ALA A 394 15.33 -52.53 -42.89
N GLU A 395 16.62 -52.47 -43.23
CA GLU A 395 17.31 -53.52 -43.98
C GLU A 395 17.44 -54.82 -43.16
N ALA A 396 17.71 -54.73 -41.87
CA ALA A 396 17.76 -55.88 -40.97
C ALA A 396 16.38 -56.54 -40.82
N GLU A 397 15.31 -55.77 -40.70
CA GLU A 397 13.93 -56.31 -40.68
C GLU A 397 13.55 -56.96 -42.02
N ALA A 398 13.97 -56.39 -43.15
CA ALA A 398 13.74 -56.98 -44.47
C ALA A 398 14.54 -58.29 -44.66
N ALA A 399 15.79 -58.35 -44.20
CA ALA A 399 16.60 -59.56 -44.23
C ALA A 399 16.00 -60.67 -43.34
N ARG A 400 15.47 -60.31 -42.17
CA ARG A 400 14.76 -61.23 -41.28
C ARG A 400 13.52 -61.82 -41.94
N ARG A 401 12.70 -61.01 -42.62
CA ARG A 401 11.51 -61.51 -43.34
C ARG A 401 11.87 -62.48 -44.45
N ARG A 402 12.94 -62.20 -45.22
CA ARG A 402 13.44 -63.13 -46.26
C ARG A 402 13.92 -64.44 -45.67
N ALA A 403 14.65 -64.40 -44.56
CA ALA A 403 15.09 -65.62 -43.88
C ALA A 403 13.91 -66.43 -43.30
N GLU A 404 12.87 -65.77 -42.79
CA GLU A 404 11.65 -66.44 -42.32
C GLU A 404 10.85 -67.06 -43.48
N GLU A 405 10.82 -66.42 -44.66
CA GLU A 405 10.21 -66.96 -45.88
C GLU A 405 11.00 -68.14 -46.45
N GLU A 406 12.33 -68.06 -46.50
CA GLU A 406 13.19 -69.19 -46.91
C GLU A 406 13.08 -70.37 -45.95
N LEU A 407 12.99 -70.12 -44.64
CA LEU A 407 12.79 -71.18 -43.65
C LEU A 407 11.43 -71.86 -43.79
N LYS A 408 10.38 -71.10 -44.13
CA LYS A 408 9.07 -71.66 -44.49
C LYS A 408 9.13 -72.48 -45.79
N ALA A 409 9.83 -71.98 -46.81
CA ALA A 409 10.02 -72.70 -48.06
C ALA A 409 10.79 -74.02 -47.88
N ILE A 410 11.84 -74.01 -47.04
CA ILE A 410 12.59 -75.22 -46.67
C ILE A 410 11.73 -76.19 -45.84
N ALA A 411 10.88 -75.68 -44.95
CA ALA A 411 9.97 -76.51 -44.17
C ALA A 411 8.90 -77.18 -45.06
N GLU A 412 8.37 -76.48 -46.07
CA GLU A 412 7.44 -77.06 -47.05
C GLU A 412 8.14 -78.04 -48.00
N ALA A 413 9.35 -77.73 -48.47
CA ALA A 413 10.17 -78.64 -49.26
C ALA A 413 10.51 -79.93 -48.49
N ARG A 414 10.77 -79.83 -47.18
CA ARG A 414 10.97 -81.00 -46.32
C ARG A 414 9.70 -81.83 -46.15
N LYS A 415 8.54 -81.18 -46.05
CA LYS A 415 7.23 -81.85 -46.02
C LYS A 415 6.93 -82.60 -47.33
N ALA A 416 7.38 -82.06 -48.47
CA ALA A 416 7.29 -82.71 -49.78
C ALA A 416 8.26 -83.88 -49.95
N VAL A 417 9.49 -83.78 -49.43
CA VAL A 417 10.49 -84.87 -49.48
C VAL A 417 10.15 -86.02 -48.52
N GLN A 418 9.49 -85.74 -47.39
CA GLN A 418 9.11 -86.74 -46.40
C GLN A 418 7.87 -87.58 -46.81
N ALA A 419 7.22 -87.23 -47.93
CA ALA A 419 6.08 -87.95 -48.49
C ALA A 419 6.44 -88.97 -49.60
N ALA A 420 7.72 -89.10 -49.99
CA ALA A 420 8.15 -90.03 -51.04
C ALA A 420 9.40 -90.85 -50.66
N THR A 421 9.17 -92.15 -50.37
CA THR A 421 10.08 -93.31 -50.66
C THR A 421 11.17 -93.68 -49.60
N PRO A 422 11.47 -95.00 -49.40
CA PRO A 422 11.88 -95.61 -48.12
C PRO A 422 13.42 -95.87 -47.99
N PRO A 423 13.94 -96.49 -46.90
CA PRO A 423 15.28 -96.22 -46.37
C PRO A 423 16.40 -97.07 -46.98
N ALA A 424 17.58 -96.45 -47.13
CA ALA A 424 18.87 -97.11 -47.42
C ALA A 424 20.00 -96.38 -46.65
N PRO A 425 21.13 -97.05 -46.35
CA PRO A 425 21.90 -96.82 -45.13
C PRO A 425 22.74 -95.54 -45.16
N ALA A 426 22.76 -94.86 -44.02
CA ALA A 426 23.48 -93.61 -43.78
C ALA A 426 25.00 -93.82 -43.77
N SER A 427 25.72 -92.92 -44.45
CA SER A 427 27.17 -92.77 -44.30
C SER A 427 27.49 -91.94 -43.04
N PRO A 428 28.61 -92.22 -42.35
CA PRO A 428 28.96 -91.58 -41.07
C PRO A 428 29.33 -90.09 -41.15
N ASP A 429 29.48 -89.53 -42.35
CA ASP A 429 29.76 -88.10 -42.53
C ASP A 429 28.50 -87.23 -42.44
N SER A 430 27.33 -87.74 -42.87
CA SER A 430 26.07 -86.97 -42.84
C SER A 430 25.56 -86.69 -41.43
N ASP A 431 25.86 -87.55 -40.46
CA ASP A 431 25.49 -87.33 -39.05
C ASP A 431 26.33 -86.23 -38.38
N LYS A 432 27.59 -86.04 -38.80
CA LYS A 432 28.45 -84.96 -38.28
C LYS A 432 28.01 -83.60 -38.81
N ASP A 433 27.68 -83.52 -40.09
CA ASP A 433 27.17 -82.29 -40.71
C ASP A 433 25.80 -81.90 -40.12
N LEU A 434 24.92 -82.87 -39.87
CA LEU A 434 23.63 -82.63 -39.22
C LEU A 434 23.78 -82.19 -37.75
N ALA A 435 24.79 -82.70 -37.04
CA ALA A 435 25.10 -82.26 -35.68
C ALA A 435 25.68 -80.84 -35.66
N ALA A 436 26.57 -80.51 -36.61
CA ALA A 436 27.13 -79.16 -36.75
C ALA A 436 26.05 -78.12 -37.07
N LEU A 437 25.15 -78.41 -38.02
CA LEU A 437 24.03 -77.54 -38.37
C LEU A 437 23.05 -77.31 -37.20
N ARG A 438 22.83 -78.32 -36.35
CA ARG A 438 21.99 -78.18 -35.14
C ARG A 438 22.62 -77.26 -34.10
N LEU A 439 23.94 -77.32 -33.95
CA LEU A 439 24.67 -76.45 -33.03
C LEU A 439 24.61 -74.98 -33.51
N GLU A 440 24.76 -74.75 -34.81
CA GLU A 440 24.71 -73.41 -35.41
C GLU A 440 23.31 -72.78 -35.34
N ILE A 441 22.26 -73.58 -35.51
CA ILE A 441 20.88 -73.12 -35.29
C ILE A 441 20.63 -72.76 -33.83
N ALA A 442 21.21 -73.52 -32.88
CA ALA A 442 21.07 -73.23 -31.46
C ALA A 442 21.79 -71.93 -31.06
N THR A 443 22.99 -71.68 -31.58
CA THR A 443 23.73 -70.44 -31.33
C THR A 443 23.04 -69.23 -31.94
N LEU A 444 22.51 -69.33 -33.17
CA LEU A 444 21.75 -68.25 -33.80
C LEU A 444 20.46 -67.90 -33.04
N ARG A 445 19.74 -68.90 -32.52
CA ARG A 445 18.56 -68.66 -31.66
C ARG A 445 18.93 -67.94 -30.37
N SER A 446 20.02 -68.35 -29.72
CA SER A 446 20.50 -67.68 -28.52
C SER A 446 20.88 -66.23 -28.80
N ALA A 447 21.53 -65.94 -29.93
CA ALA A 447 21.92 -64.58 -30.30
C ALA A 447 20.71 -63.66 -30.57
N LEU A 448 19.67 -64.17 -31.24
CA LEU A 448 18.42 -63.45 -31.47
C LEU A 448 17.72 -63.09 -30.15
N GLN A 449 17.68 -64.03 -29.20
CA GLN A 449 17.06 -63.81 -27.91
C GLN A 449 17.77 -62.73 -27.08
N THR A 450 19.10 -62.65 -27.16
CA THR A 450 19.89 -61.60 -26.51
C THR A 450 19.63 -60.22 -27.15
N LEU A 451 19.45 -60.17 -28.47
CA LEU A 451 19.18 -58.93 -29.20
C LEU A 451 17.78 -58.36 -28.86
N ASP A 452 16.77 -59.23 -28.78
CA ASP A 452 15.40 -58.84 -28.39
C ASP A 452 15.37 -58.29 -26.95
N GLN A 453 16.15 -58.87 -26.04
CA GLN A 453 16.29 -58.36 -24.67
C GLN A 453 16.96 -56.98 -24.61
N ALA A 454 17.98 -56.73 -25.43
CA ALA A 454 18.65 -55.42 -25.50
C ALA A 454 17.72 -54.33 -26.07
N MET A 455 16.92 -54.66 -27.09
CA MET A 455 15.95 -53.74 -27.70
C MET A 455 14.79 -53.40 -26.76
N ALA A 456 14.32 -54.35 -25.95
CA ALA A 456 13.31 -54.10 -24.93
C ALA A 456 13.82 -53.10 -23.87
N GLY A 457 15.06 -53.28 -23.40
CA GLY A 457 15.70 -52.36 -22.44
C GLY A 457 15.85 -50.93 -22.98
N GLN A 458 16.16 -50.76 -24.26
CA GLN A 458 16.29 -49.43 -24.89
C GLN A 458 14.94 -48.71 -25.04
N LYS A 459 13.85 -49.45 -25.25
CA LYS A 459 12.49 -48.90 -25.34
C LYS A 459 11.99 -48.41 -23.98
N ASP A 460 12.31 -49.13 -22.91
CA ASP A 460 11.97 -48.74 -21.55
C ASP A 460 12.74 -47.49 -21.10
N GLU A 461 14.02 -47.38 -21.48
CA GLU A 461 14.85 -46.21 -21.16
C GLU A 461 14.37 -44.94 -21.90
N THR A 462 13.98 -45.07 -23.17
CA THR A 462 13.42 -43.94 -23.94
C THR A 462 12.02 -43.53 -23.49
N ALA A 463 11.25 -44.42 -22.86
CA ALA A 463 10.00 -44.08 -22.20
C ALA A 463 10.24 -43.27 -20.92
N ARG A 464 11.20 -43.70 -20.08
CA ARG A 464 11.61 -42.99 -18.86
C ARG A 464 12.14 -41.58 -19.15
N GLN A 465 12.96 -41.43 -20.19
CA GLN A 465 13.47 -40.11 -20.60
C GLN A 465 12.36 -39.15 -21.04
N ARG A 466 11.34 -39.64 -21.74
CA ARG A 466 10.17 -38.80 -22.11
C ARG A 466 9.34 -38.39 -20.90
N GLU A 467 9.17 -39.29 -19.93
CA GLU A 467 8.43 -39.00 -18.70
C GLU A 467 9.15 -37.96 -17.85
N GLN A 468 10.48 -38.06 -17.73
CA GLN A 468 11.31 -37.06 -17.06
C GLN A 468 11.29 -35.69 -17.77
N ALA A 469 11.34 -35.67 -19.11
CA ALA A 469 11.25 -34.43 -19.87
C ALA A 469 9.88 -33.74 -19.71
N LYS A 470 8.80 -34.52 -19.64
CA LYS A 470 7.45 -34.00 -19.39
C LYS A 470 7.32 -33.43 -17.98
N ALA A 471 7.83 -34.14 -16.97
CA ALA A 471 7.83 -33.67 -15.59
C ALA A 471 8.63 -32.36 -15.43
N LEU A 472 9.73 -32.19 -16.16
CA LEU A 472 10.52 -30.95 -16.16
C LEU A 472 9.79 -29.79 -16.86
N ALA A 473 9.04 -30.04 -17.94
CA ALA A 473 8.23 -29.01 -18.58
C ALA A 473 7.11 -28.51 -17.65
N ASP A 474 6.42 -29.44 -16.97
CA ASP A 474 5.33 -29.11 -16.05
C ASP A 474 5.81 -28.29 -14.82
N THR A 475 7.05 -28.51 -14.36
CA THR A 475 7.63 -27.72 -13.25
C THR A 475 8.04 -26.33 -13.68
N VAL A 476 8.57 -26.17 -14.89
CA VAL A 476 8.92 -24.86 -15.47
C VAL A 476 7.67 -24.01 -15.70
N ASP A 477 6.58 -24.60 -16.21
CA ASP A 477 5.32 -23.88 -16.40
C ASP A 477 4.69 -23.46 -15.07
N ARG A 478 4.78 -24.29 -14.04
CA ARG A 478 4.33 -23.96 -12.67
C ARG A 478 5.14 -22.80 -12.08
N ALA A 479 6.47 -22.84 -12.20
CA ALA A 479 7.34 -21.77 -11.73
C ALA A 479 7.07 -20.44 -12.46
N ARG A 480 6.77 -20.48 -13.77
CA ARG A 480 6.41 -19.30 -14.55
C ARG A 480 5.06 -18.71 -14.12
N ALA A 481 4.08 -19.56 -13.81
CA ALA A 481 2.78 -19.13 -13.29
C ALA A 481 2.90 -18.48 -11.90
N GLU A 482 3.71 -19.07 -11.01
CA GLU A 482 4.00 -18.53 -9.68
C GLU A 482 4.74 -17.18 -9.74
N ALA A 483 5.77 -17.06 -10.59
CA ALA A 483 6.49 -15.80 -10.79
C ALA A 483 5.58 -14.68 -11.32
N SER A 484 4.63 -15.02 -12.21
CA SER A 484 3.66 -14.05 -12.75
C SER A 484 2.64 -13.59 -11.70
N ALA A 485 2.25 -14.48 -10.77
CA ALA A 485 1.34 -14.15 -9.67
C ALA A 485 2.00 -13.25 -8.61
N VAL A 486 3.27 -13.50 -8.28
CA VAL A 486 4.06 -12.64 -7.37
C VAL A 486 4.19 -11.22 -7.93
N GLY A 487 4.47 -11.09 -9.23
CA GLY A 487 4.55 -9.78 -9.90
C GLY A 487 3.22 -9.01 -9.95
N ALA A 488 2.07 -9.71 -9.91
CA ALA A 488 0.76 -9.05 -9.80
C ALA A 488 0.48 -8.54 -8.38
N GLY A 489 0.86 -9.31 -7.35
CA GLY A 489 0.75 -8.89 -5.95
C GLY A 489 1.62 -7.67 -5.61
N GLU A 490 2.85 -7.63 -6.14
CA GLU A 490 3.78 -6.52 -5.96
C GLU A 490 3.28 -5.23 -6.61
N LYS A 491 2.73 -5.30 -7.83
CA LYS A 491 2.10 -4.15 -8.52
C LYS A 491 0.89 -3.60 -7.76
N LYS A 492 0.11 -4.47 -7.13
CA LYS A 492 -1.06 -4.08 -6.33
C LYS A 492 -0.64 -3.37 -5.03
N ALA A 493 0.39 -3.88 -4.35
CA ALA A 493 0.97 -3.24 -3.18
C ALA A 493 1.60 -1.86 -3.51
N LEU A 494 2.31 -1.76 -4.64
CA LEU A 494 2.88 -0.51 -5.14
C LEU A 494 1.77 0.52 -5.45
N GLY A 495 0.66 0.08 -6.03
CA GLY A 495 -0.52 0.92 -6.30
C GLY A 495 -1.17 1.47 -5.01
N ALA A 496 -1.33 0.63 -3.99
CA ALA A 496 -1.89 1.05 -2.69
C ALA A 496 -0.95 2.01 -1.93
N ALA A 497 0.36 1.79 -1.99
CA ALA A 497 1.36 2.70 -1.43
C ALA A 497 1.35 4.07 -2.13
N ARG A 498 1.27 4.08 -3.46
CA ARG A 498 1.13 5.31 -4.27
C ARG A 498 -0.13 6.08 -3.90
N ALA A 499 -1.28 5.41 -3.79
CA ALA A 499 -2.54 6.05 -3.41
C ALA A 499 -2.45 6.70 -2.02
N SER A 500 -1.86 6.00 -1.05
CA SER A 500 -1.67 6.51 0.32
C SER A 500 -0.74 7.72 0.36
N ALA A 501 0.33 7.73 -0.45
CA ALA A 501 1.22 8.88 -0.59
C ALA A 501 0.50 10.11 -1.18
N VAL A 502 -0.33 9.91 -2.21
CA VAL A 502 -1.12 11.01 -2.81
C VAL A 502 -2.13 11.57 -1.81
N ILE A 503 -2.79 10.74 -0.99
CA ILE A 503 -3.69 11.20 0.08
C ILE A 503 -2.95 12.07 1.10
N GLY A 504 -1.77 11.62 1.54
CA GLY A 504 -0.95 12.37 2.50
C GLY A 504 -0.52 13.75 1.96
N VAL A 505 -0.14 13.82 0.68
CA VAL A 505 0.23 15.09 0.05
C VAL A 505 -1.00 15.99 -0.18
N ALA A 506 -2.15 15.43 -0.54
CA ALA A 506 -3.39 16.18 -0.68
C ALA A 506 -3.82 16.85 0.63
N ALA A 507 -3.69 16.15 1.76
CA ALA A 507 -4.00 16.70 3.08
C ALA A 507 -3.08 17.89 3.43
N ARG A 508 -1.78 17.78 3.13
CA ARG A 508 -0.81 18.87 3.33
C ARG A 508 -1.09 20.07 2.43
N LEU A 509 -1.42 19.84 1.17
CA LEU A 509 -1.82 20.90 0.23
C LEU A 509 -3.09 21.61 0.73
N SER A 510 -4.10 20.88 1.19
CA SER A 510 -5.31 21.47 1.77
C SER A 510 -4.99 22.36 2.97
N SER A 511 -4.09 21.94 3.85
CA SER A 511 -3.65 22.75 5.00
C SER A 511 -2.87 24.00 4.57
N ALA A 512 -2.06 23.91 3.49
CA ALA A 512 -1.33 25.05 2.94
C ALA A 512 -2.29 26.09 2.33
N LEU A 513 -3.35 25.64 1.63
CA LEU A 513 -4.37 26.54 1.08
C LEU A 513 -5.15 27.29 2.17
N GLU A 514 -5.51 26.62 3.27
CA GLU A 514 -6.24 27.25 4.38
C GLU A 514 -5.36 28.25 5.15
N SER A 515 -4.05 27.97 5.27
CA SER A 515 -3.09 28.89 5.90
C SER A 515 -2.59 30.00 4.97
N GLY A 516 -2.76 29.83 3.65
CA GLY A 516 -2.29 30.75 2.62
C GLY A 516 -0.78 30.74 2.40
N LEU A 517 -0.10 29.66 2.80
CA LEU A 517 1.34 29.50 2.65
C LEU A 517 1.71 28.98 1.24
N PRO A 518 2.93 29.27 0.75
CA PRO A 518 3.48 28.62 -0.43
C PRO A 518 3.53 27.10 -0.26
N PHE A 519 3.30 26.36 -1.35
CA PHE A 519 3.20 24.89 -1.34
C PHE A 519 3.96 24.23 -2.50
N ALA A 520 4.93 24.92 -3.09
CA ALA A 520 5.84 24.36 -4.08
C ALA A 520 6.56 23.07 -3.63
N PRO A 521 7.03 22.95 -2.37
CA PRO A 521 7.64 21.70 -1.89
C PRO A 521 6.66 20.53 -1.92
N GLU A 522 5.43 20.72 -1.44
CA GLU A 522 4.37 19.72 -1.41
C GLU A 522 3.96 19.30 -2.83
N LEU A 523 3.86 20.26 -3.76
CA LEU A 523 3.56 19.98 -5.16
C LEU A 523 4.69 19.17 -5.83
N GLY A 524 5.95 19.44 -5.47
CA GLY A 524 7.10 18.68 -5.93
C GLY A 524 7.08 17.21 -5.52
N LEU A 525 6.46 16.87 -4.39
CA LEU A 525 6.29 15.48 -3.94
C LEU A 525 5.33 14.69 -4.83
N LEU A 526 4.42 15.35 -5.56
CA LEU A 526 3.49 14.69 -6.48
C LEU A 526 4.12 14.36 -7.84
N ALA A 527 5.18 15.06 -8.26
CA ALA A 527 5.76 14.87 -9.59
C ALA A 527 6.30 13.44 -9.85
N PRO A 528 7.03 12.79 -8.92
CA PRO A 528 7.42 11.38 -9.07
C PRO A 528 6.20 10.45 -9.06
N LEU A 529 5.16 10.82 -8.31
CA LEU A 529 3.92 10.04 -8.17
C LEU A 529 2.98 10.20 -9.37
N ALA A 530 3.26 11.10 -10.32
CA ALA A 530 2.47 11.33 -11.54
C ALA A 530 2.92 10.47 -12.73
N GLN A 531 4.03 9.73 -12.60
CA GLN A 531 4.51 8.86 -13.66
C GLN A 531 3.46 7.78 -14.02
N GLY A 532 3.00 7.79 -15.28
CA GLY A 532 1.96 6.88 -15.76
C GLY A 532 0.52 7.24 -15.34
N ASP A 533 0.28 8.44 -14.80
CA ASP A 533 -1.06 8.94 -14.44
C ASP A 533 -1.29 10.34 -15.02
N SER A 534 -2.03 10.39 -16.13
CA SER A 534 -2.33 11.64 -16.84
C SER A 534 -3.18 12.59 -16.00
N ARG A 535 -4.10 12.06 -15.21
CA ARG A 535 -5.01 12.86 -14.40
C ARG A 535 -4.28 13.55 -13.24
N LEU A 536 -3.34 12.85 -12.61
CA LEU A 536 -2.50 13.46 -11.59
C LEU A 536 -1.61 14.56 -12.19
N SER A 537 -1.10 14.36 -13.40
CA SER A 537 -0.30 15.37 -14.12
C SER A 537 -1.11 16.64 -14.44
N GLU A 538 -2.36 16.50 -14.86
CA GLU A 538 -3.29 17.62 -15.10
C GLU A 538 -3.54 18.43 -13.82
N ILE A 539 -3.76 17.74 -12.70
CA ILE A 539 -4.00 18.38 -11.39
C ILE A 539 -2.75 19.14 -10.92
N ILE A 540 -1.56 18.57 -11.09
CA ILE A 540 -0.29 19.24 -10.77
C ILE A 540 -0.15 20.51 -11.63
N ALA A 541 -0.42 20.43 -12.92
CA ALA A 541 -0.34 21.57 -13.83
C ALA A 541 -1.31 22.70 -13.44
N ALA A 542 -2.51 22.36 -12.95
CA ALA A 542 -3.48 23.34 -12.46
C ALA A 542 -3.05 24.05 -11.17
N LEU A 543 -2.28 23.38 -10.31
CA LEU A 543 -1.76 23.93 -9.05
C LEU A 543 -0.46 24.71 -9.20
N GLN A 544 0.32 24.43 -10.26
CA GLN A 544 1.64 25.01 -10.52
C GLN A 544 1.69 26.56 -10.48
N PRO A 545 0.73 27.31 -11.05
CA PRO A 545 0.78 28.78 -11.06
C PRO A 545 0.73 29.41 -9.67
N TYR A 546 0.13 28.71 -8.70
CA TYR A 546 -0.08 29.20 -7.34
C TYR A 546 0.97 28.70 -6.35
N ALA A 547 1.82 27.74 -6.75
CA ALA A 547 2.67 27.00 -5.83
C ALA A 547 3.74 27.86 -5.12
N GLN A 548 4.32 28.84 -5.82
CA GLN A 548 5.40 29.68 -5.30
C GLN A 548 4.91 30.80 -4.38
N ALA A 549 3.78 31.41 -4.71
CA ALA A 549 3.21 32.52 -3.95
C ALA A 549 2.22 32.05 -2.87
N GLY A 550 1.68 30.84 -3.01
CA GLY A 550 0.49 30.42 -2.28
C GLY A 550 -0.78 31.08 -2.85
N VAL A 551 -1.91 30.79 -2.23
CA VAL A 551 -3.18 31.51 -2.46
C VAL A 551 -3.56 32.28 -1.21
N ALA A 552 -4.35 33.35 -1.36
CA ALA A 552 -4.86 34.06 -0.19
C ALA A 552 -5.72 33.11 0.67
N SER A 553 -5.50 33.07 1.98
CA SER A 553 -6.34 32.29 2.88
C SER A 553 -7.75 32.89 2.96
N ARG A 554 -8.73 32.06 3.33
CA ARG A 554 -10.11 32.53 3.54
C ARG A 554 -10.20 33.65 4.57
N VAL A 555 -9.41 33.54 5.64
CA VAL A 555 -9.32 34.55 6.70
C VAL A 555 -8.77 35.86 6.15
N ALA A 556 -7.72 35.81 5.31
CA ALA A 556 -7.17 37.01 4.67
C ALA A 556 -8.16 37.65 3.68
N LEU A 557 -8.90 36.84 2.92
CA LEU A 557 -9.93 37.32 1.99
C LEU A 557 -11.09 37.99 2.72
N MET A 558 -11.53 37.41 3.84
CA MET A 558 -12.57 37.98 4.70
C MET A 558 -12.09 39.28 5.35
N ALA A 559 -10.87 39.33 5.89
CA ALA A 559 -10.31 40.52 6.52
C ALA A 559 -10.11 41.69 5.53
N ALA A 560 -9.80 41.40 4.26
CA ALA A 560 -9.63 42.41 3.22
C ALA A 560 -10.96 42.92 2.65
N PHE A 561 -12.06 42.17 2.81
CA PHE A 561 -13.32 42.45 2.14
C PHE A 561 -14.00 43.76 2.58
N PRO A 562 -14.05 44.15 3.87
CA PRO A 562 -14.69 45.40 4.29
C PRO A 562 -14.09 46.65 3.63
N ALA A 563 -12.77 46.67 3.41
CA ALA A 563 -12.10 47.77 2.72
C ALA A 563 -12.47 47.82 1.23
N VAL A 564 -12.59 46.65 0.59
CA VAL A 564 -13.03 46.51 -0.80
C VAL A 564 -14.49 46.92 -0.96
N ALA A 565 -15.37 46.52 -0.03
CA ALA A 565 -16.78 46.89 -0.04
C ALA A 565 -16.97 48.41 0.10
N LYS A 566 -16.21 49.04 1.01
CA LYS A 566 -16.22 50.51 1.16
C LYS A 566 -15.74 51.23 -0.11
N ALA A 567 -14.67 50.73 -0.74
CA ALA A 567 -14.15 51.32 -1.98
C ALA A 567 -15.11 51.11 -3.16
N ALA A 568 -15.74 49.94 -3.27
CA ALA A 568 -16.74 49.65 -4.30
C ALA A 568 -17.98 50.54 -4.16
N LEU A 569 -18.44 50.80 -2.94
CA LEU A 569 -19.55 51.73 -2.67
C LEU A 569 -19.16 53.17 -3.05
N ALA A 570 -17.92 53.58 -2.78
CA ALA A 570 -17.43 54.91 -3.16
C ALA A 570 -17.30 55.08 -4.68
N ASP A 571 -16.85 54.04 -5.40
CA ASP A 571 -16.78 54.03 -6.87
C ASP A 571 -18.20 54.08 -7.49
N ASP A 572 -19.19 53.42 -6.88
CA ASP A 572 -20.59 53.49 -7.30
C ASP A 572 -21.22 54.89 -7.11
N LEU A 573 -20.85 55.56 -6.03
CA LEU A 573 -21.29 56.93 -5.71
C LEU A 573 -20.60 58.02 -6.56
N ALA A 574 -19.40 57.74 -7.06
CA ALA A 574 -18.58 58.70 -7.82
C ALA A 574 -18.86 58.69 -9.33
N ASP A 575 -19.62 57.73 -9.85
CA ASP A 575 -20.06 57.73 -11.24
C ASP A 575 -21.24 58.72 -11.40
N ASP A 576 -20.97 59.85 -12.04
CA ASP A 576 -21.82 61.06 -12.17
C ASP A 576 -23.22 60.84 -12.82
N SER A 577 -23.64 59.60 -13.07
CA SER A 577 -24.94 59.28 -13.69
C SER A 577 -26.07 59.00 -12.69
N PHE A 578 -25.79 58.97 -11.38
CA PHE A 578 -26.80 58.76 -10.32
C PHE A 578 -27.45 60.06 -9.83
N GLY A 579 -26.72 61.19 -9.88
CA GLY A 579 -27.18 62.49 -9.39
C GLY A 579 -28.46 63.01 -10.07
N GLU A 580 -28.65 62.70 -11.36
CA GLU A 580 -29.85 63.12 -12.11
C GLU A 580 -31.09 62.26 -11.80
N ARG A 581 -30.94 61.03 -11.30
CA ARG A 581 -32.08 60.13 -11.01
C ARG A 581 -32.48 60.10 -9.55
N LEU A 582 -31.60 60.53 -8.64
CA LEU A 582 -31.86 60.48 -7.19
C LEU A 582 -32.55 61.73 -6.64
N LEU A 583 -32.47 62.89 -7.31
CA LEU A 583 -33.16 64.10 -6.85
C LEU A 583 -34.70 63.97 -6.84
N GLY A 584 -35.25 62.98 -7.55
CA GLY A 584 -36.69 62.70 -7.58
C GLY A 584 -37.23 61.91 -6.38
N LYS A 585 -36.38 61.34 -5.51
CA LYS A 585 -36.82 60.43 -4.43
C LYS A 585 -36.36 60.79 -3.02
N ILE A 586 -35.65 61.90 -2.82
CA ILE A 586 -35.19 62.36 -1.49
C ILE A 586 -36.28 63.18 -0.76
N LYS A 587 -37.51 62.65 -0.73
CA LYS A 587 -38.52 63.06 0.26
C LYS A 587 -39.10 61.81 0.91
N GLY A 588 -38.38 61.33 1.91
CA GLY A 588 -38.89 60.37 2.87
C GLY A 588 -37.88 59.28 3.21
N LEU A 589 -37.60 59.17 4.50
CA LEU A 589 -36.94 58.05 5.17
C LEU A 589 -35.41 58.06 5.22
N VAL A 590 -34.94 58.85 6.18
CA VAL A 590 -34.04 58.36 7.24
C VAL A 590 -34.21 56.84 7.43
N SER A 591 -33.19 56.06 7.08
CA SER A 591 -33.12 54.65 7.47
C SER A 591 -31.80 54.39 8.17
N LEU A 592 -31.93 54.00 9.44
CA LEU A 592 -30.87 53.56 10.31
C LEU A 592 -30.09 52.39 9.69
N ARG A 593 -28.79 52.38 9.96
CA ARG A 593 -27.90 51.24 9.81
C ARG A 593 -28.53 50.00 10.46
N ARG A 594 -28.86 48.99 9.66
CA ARG A 594 -29.40 47.71 10.09
C ARG A 594 -28.48 46.61 9.56
N VAL A 595 -27.83 45.90 10.47
CA VAL A 595 -26.97 44.74 10.20
C VAL A 595 -27.85 43.50 10.34
N GLY A 596 -27.97 42.69 9.28
CA GLY A 596 -28.79 41.47 9.28
C GLY A 596 -29.12 40.99 7.86
N ALA A 597 -29.17 39.66 7.68
CA ALA A 597 -29.17 38.94 6.39
C ALA A 597 -30.44 39.09 5.51
N ASP A 598 -31.37 39.99 5.84
CA ASP A 598 -32.60 40.21 5.07
C ASP A 598 -32.74 41.68 4.65
N VAL A 599 -31.93 42.09 3.68
CA VAL A 599 -32.13 43.36 2.95
C VAL A 599 -32.78 43.05 1.59
N PRO A 600 -34.10 43.28 1.41
CA PRO A 600 -34.73 43.14 0.10
C PRO A 600 -34.30 44.28 -0.83
N GLY A 601 -33.66 43.92 -1.95
CA GLY A 601 -33.29 44.86 -3.02
C GLY A 601 -32.04 44.46 -3.80
N ASP A 602 -31.95 44.86 -5.07
CA ASP A 602 -30.81 44.59 -5.98
C ASP A 602 -29.70 45.66 -5.90
N ALA A 603 -29.77 46.53 -4.88
CA ALA A 603 -28.81 47.61 -4.68
C ALA A 603 -27.39 47.08 -4.38
N VAL A 604 -26.38 47.83 -4.81
CA VAL A 604 -24.94 47.52 -4.62
C VAL A 604 -24.62 47.25 -3.16
N GLU A 605 -25.12 48.09 -2.25
CA GLU A 605 -24.96 47.93 -0.80
C GLU A 605 -25.56 46.61 -0.28
N ALA A 606 -26.73 46.22 -0.76
CA ALA A 606 -27.37 44.97 -0.37
C ALA A 606 -26.61 43.73 -0.88
N LYS A 607 -26.02 43.81 -2.09
CA LYS A 607 -25.17 42.75 -2.65
C LYS A 607 -23.85 42.62 -1.89
N LEU A 608 -23.22 43.74 -1.54
CA LEU A 608 -21.99 43.76 -0.73
C LEU A 608 -22.21 43.22 0.68
N ALA A 609 -23.31 43.61 1.34
CA ALA A 609 -23.67 43.07 2.66
C ALA A 609 -23.97 41.56 2.61
N ARG A 610 -24.65 41.08 1.56
CA ARG A 610 -24.87 39.63 1.35
C ARG A 610 -23.58 38.88 1.05
N ALA A 611 -22.62 39.50 0.35
CA ALA A 611 -21.31 38.93 0.10
C ALA A 611 -20.49 38.83 1.39
N GLU A 612 -20.54 39.85 2.26
CA GLU A 612 -19.90 39.82 3.59
C GLU A 612 -20.49 38.71 4.46
N ALA A 613 -21.81 38.61 4.54
CA ALA A 613 -22.49 37.53 5.26
C ALA A 613 -22.15 36.13 4.70
N ALA A 614 -21.99 36.00 3.38
CA ALA A 614 -21.54 34.75 2.76
C ALA A 614 -20.09 34.41 3.14
N LEU A 615 -19.19 35.39 3.24
CA LEU A 615 -17.82 35.17 3.70
C LEU A 615 -17.77 34.73 5.18
N GLU A 616 -18.55 35.37 6.05
CA GLU A 616 -18.67 34.99 7.47
C GLU A 616 -19.25 33.57 7.64
N ALA A 617 -20.20 33.19 6.78
CA ALA A 617 -20.76 31.84 6.74
C ALA A 617 -19.81 30.80 6.10
N GLY A 618 -18.64 31.20 5.61
CA GLY A 618 -17.68 30.31 4.95
C GLY A 618 -18.05 29.93 3.51
N ASP A 619 -18.95 30.65 2.85
CA ASP A 619 -19.32 30.43 1.44
C ASP A 619 -18.62 31.45 0.52
N LEU A 620 -17.33 31.21 0.27
CA LEU A 620 -16.52 32.05 -0.62
C LEU A 620 -17.04 32.05 -2.07
N ALA A 621 -17.60 30.94 -2.54
CA ALA A 621 -18.11 30.83 -3.91
C ALA A 621 -19.30 31.78 -4.11
N LYS A 622 -20.27 31.76 -3.19
CA LYS A 622 -21.41 32.68 -3.20
C LYS A 622 -20.99 34.14 -3.07
N ALA A 623 -19.99 34.44 -2.24
CA ALA A 623 -19.45 35.79 -2.13
C ALA A 623 -18.83 36.28 -3.45
N VAL A 624 -18.06 35.44 -4.13
CA VAL A 624 -17.49 35.76 -5.46
C VAL A 624 -18.59 36.01 -6.49
N ASP A 625 -19.65 35.19 -6.52
CA ASP A 625 -20.76 35.36 -7.46
C ASP A 625 -21.53 36.67 -7.21
N LEU A 626 -21.74 37.03 -5.94
CA LEU A 626 -22.38 38.29 -5.56
C LEU A 626 -21.53 39.50 -5.97
N VAL A 627 -20.21 39.44 -5.77
CA VAL A 627 -19.28 40.52 -6.15
C VAL A 627 -19.16 40.64 -7.68
N LYS A 628 -19.22 39.53 -8.42
CA LYS A 628 -19.31 39.54 -9.90
C LYS A 628 -20.60 40.13 -10.44
N SER A 629 -21.69 40.03 -9.67
CA SER A 629 -23.00 40.59 -10.04
C SER A 629 -23.13 42.09 -9.79
N LEU A 630 -22.06 42.74 -9.34
CA LEU A 630 -22.00 44.19 -9.14
C LEU A 630 -21.83 44.94 -10.47
N PRO A 631 -22.25 46.21 -10.54
CA PRO A 631 -22.08 47.03 -11.73
C PRO A 631 -20.60 47.19 -12.13
N PRO A 632 -20.30 47.34 -13.45
CA PRO A 632 -18.92 47.39 -13.96
C PRO A 632 -18.10 48.57 -13.41
N GLN A 633 -18.74 49.66 -12.96
CA GLN A 633 -18.04 50.79 -12.32
C GLN A 633 -17.29 50.38 -11.03
N THR A 634 -17.76 49.34 -10.33
CA THR A 634 -17.13 48.83 -9.10
C THR A 634 -15.95 47.88 -9.35
N ALA A 635 -15.67 47.55 -10.62
CA ALA A 635 -14.60 46.61 -10.99
C ALA A 635 -13.21 47.10 -10.60
N LYS A 636 -13.00 48.42 -10.56
CA LYS A 636 -11.73 49.03 -10.14
C LYS A 636 -11.38 48.66 -8.69
N ALA A 637 -12.35 48.76 -7.78
CA ALA A 637 -12.17 48.38 -6.37
C ALA A 637 -12.18 46.85 -6.14
N THR A 638 -12.95 46.07 -6.90
CA THR A 638 -13.23 44.66 -6.60
C THR A 638 -12.36 43.65 -7.34
N SER A 639 -11.79 44.01 -8.49
CA SER A 639 -11.04 43.08 -9.37
C SER A 639 -9.85 42.39 -8.69
N ALA A 640 -9.06 43.12 -7.89
CA ALA A 640 -7.91 42.55 -7.19
C ALA A 640 -8.31 41.53 -6.11
N TRP A 641 -9.44 41.75 -5.44
CA TRP A 641 -9.98 40.80 -4.46
C TRP A 641 -10.58 39.59 -5.17
N LEU A 642 -11.35 39.81 -6.24
CA LEU A 642 -11.93 38.75 -7.06
C LEU A 642 -10.86 37.80 -7.60
N ALA A 643 -9.76 38.33 -8.16
CA ALA A 643 -8.68 37.51 -8.70
C ALA A 643 -8.06 36.58 -7.62
N ARG A 644 -7.87 37.10 -6.39
CA ARG A 644 -7.34 36.30 -5.26
C ARG A 644 -8.34 35.26 -4.77
N ALA A 645 -9.62 35.62 -4.69
CA ALA A 645 -10.68 34.71 -4.28
C ALA A 645 -10.89 33.57 -5.31
N GLU A 646 -10.85 33.89 -6.60
CA GLU A 646 -10.92 32.91 -7.68
C GLU A 646 -9.71 31.98 -7.70
N ALA A 647 -8.51 32.51 -7.47
CA ALA A 647 -7.30 31.69 -7.33
C ALA A 647 -7.41 30.69 -6.17
N HIS A 648 -7.93 31.13 -5.01
CA HIS A 648 -8.20 30.24 -3.87
C HIS A 648 -9.22 29.14 -4.24
N LEU A 649 -10.32 29.50 -4.90
CA LEU A 649 -11.33 28.53 -5.33
C LEU A 649 -10.80 27.54 -6.38
N ALA A 650 -9.98 28.00 -7.34
CA ALA A 650 -9.36 27.16 -8.34
C ALA A 650 -8.39 26.15 -7.71
N ALA A 651 -7.53 26.61 -6.80
CA ALA A 651 -6.59 25.75 -6.08
C ALA A 651 -7.33 24.73 -5.19
N LYS A 652 -8.38 25.16 -4.47
CA LYS A 652 -9.20 24.26 -3.65
C LYS A 652 -9.84 23.16 -4.50
N ARG A 653 -10.44 23.50 -5.65
CA ARG A 653 -11.04 22.50 -6.56
C ARG A 653 -10.02 21.48 -7.05
N ALA A 654 -8.80 21.91 -7.37
CA ALA A 654 -7.75 21.00 -7.80
C ALA A 654 -7.30 20.04 -6.68
N VAL A 655 -7.22 20.51 -5.42
CA VAL A 655 -6.93 19.65 -4.25
C VAL A 655 -8.08 18.68 -3.93
N ASP A 656 -9.34 19.11 -4.11
CA ASP A 656 -10.50 18.23 -3.96
C ASP A 656 -10.48 17.13 -5.04
N GLN A 657 -10.14 17.47 -6.28
CA GLN A 657 -9.95 16.52 -7.38
C GLN A 657 -8.79 15.55 -7.11
N LEU A 658 -7.69 16.04 -6.53
CA LEU A 658 -6.56 15.22 -6.11
C LEU A 658 -6.99 14.15 -5.10
N SER A 659 -7.76 14.56 -4.09
CA SER A 659 -8.25 13.66 -3.05
C SER A 659 -9.20 12.59 -3.62
N SER A 660 -10.12 12.98 -4.49
CA SER A 660 -11.03 12.05 -5.18
C SER A 660 -10.29 11.05 -6.07
N HIS A 661 -9.26 11.51 -6.79
CA HIS A 661 -8.44 10.65 -7.63
C HIS A 661 -7.62 9.66 -6.79
N ALA A 662 -7.09 10.10 -5.65
CA ALA A 662 -6.36 9.22 -4.73
C ALA A 662 -7.22 8.08 -4.16
N VAL A 663 -8.50 8.37 -3.85
CA VAL A 663 -9.48 7.34 -3.47
C VAL A 663 -9.75 6.36 -4.62
N THR A 664 -9.79 6.85 -5.86
CA THR A 664 -9.96 5.99 -7.05
C THR A 664 -8.76 5.07 -7.25
N LEU A 665 -7.54 5.58 -7.07
CA LEU A 665 -6.31 4.79 -7.12
C LEU A 665 -6.28 3.71 -6.01
N LEU A 666 -6.75 4.05 -4.81
CA LEU A 666 -6.87 3.08 -3.71
C LEU A 666 -7.91 1.99 -4.03
N GLY A 667 -9.02 2.35 -4.67
CA GLY A 667 -10.04 1.41 -5.13
C GLY A 667 -9.56 0.47 -6.24
N ALA A 668 -8.76 0.97 -7.18
CA ALA A 668 -8.15 0.16 -8.24
C ALA A 668 -7.01 -0.75 -7.72
N ALA A 669 -6.46 -0.45 -6.54
CA ALA A 669 -5.46 -1.26 -5.87
C ALA A 669 -6.06 -2.30 -4.89
N ARG A 670 -7.38 -2.34 -4.71
CA ARG A 670 -8.11 -3.41 -4.01
C ARG A 670 -8.54 -4.50 -4.97
#